data_AF-A0A286A154-F1
#
_entry.id   AF-A0A286A154-F1
#
_cell.length_a   1.000
_cell.length_b   1.000
_cell.length_c   1.000
_cell.angle_alpha   90.00
_cell.angle_beta   90.00
_cell.angle_gamma   90.00
#
_symmetry.space_group_name_H-M   'P 1'
#
loop_
_entity.id
_entity.type
_entity.pdbx_description
1 polymer ?
#
loop_
_entity_poly.entity_id
_entity_poly.type
_entity_poly.pdbx_seq_one_letter_code
_entity_poly.pdbx_strand_id
1 'polypeptide(L)'
;MKKSVLGMIKDAFVQPLAFVASCAFVVACTSSNGDGFAGGTTEDAGIIADLNVAGVTQKGPFAKGSSVTVQGIDCKTMALTNEVFEGKVENDKGEFVVDNVNLSSACAVFEVSGYYMNELTGKKSAKKLTLRALTNLKDRKNVNINVLTELEYERVMNLVAGLKKSFAEAKKQAEKEVLASFNIKGDFDEAEDLNAFEKGDGNAALLAVSVLTLATAGEAEVSERLEEYSTAIADNGSLDEDTKTGMTNWASAAAASGSLDTIRENIESWGYADSVPAFETYVKEFAEGVIPSSSSKAVIPDSVALSSDDHEKSSSSKGDSGTKAGMTSSSSVTSAGSVTSSSSTTIEDPRASYLNPNINYGEMTDPRDGQVYKTVKIGDQVWMAQNLNYDDSVKTPSLKENSWCYNDSSEYCEKYGRLYSWAAAKDVCPTGWHLPSEDELDDLIDSVARSASVGKSLQTKLWDSGTDAYGFSAIPAGRRDDSGWYTGESAAFWSSTAESKGYAFYMFIFASGNARLGVLSEKYGASVRCIQGEVIADSSSSGKDSLNFDWSIPKENYLNPNIHYDSLVDDRDGQVYKTVGIGSQVWMAQNLNYADSVQTPSLKGLIWCYGNDSAKCEAVGHLYSWSAAIDSVALANDPSNPLICGRGKLCEMPTRVQGVCPNGWHLPDTTEWENLFAAVGGRSTASDVLRSSDGWYYNKNGTNAYGFTALPAGYGGDGCSFGGDTSNGFFWTATQTGEDDAYYVQLSVYNEGPRVTSEGKNFGLSVRCVKD
;
A
#
# COMPACT_ATOMS: atom_id res chain seq x y z
N MET A 1 -48.63 -25.82 44.49
CA MET A 1 -47.49 -25.34 45.32
C MET A 1 -47.07 -26.49 46.24
N LYS A 2 -46.12 -27.30 45.76
CA LYS A 2 -44.68 -27.36 46.13
C LYS A 2 -44.42 -28.09 47.47
N LYS A 3 -43.70 -29.22 47.36
CA LYS A 3 -43.24 -30.15 48.40
C LYS A 3 -41.72 -30.35 48.25
N SER A 4 -41.10 -30.85 49.33
CA SER A 4 -39.73 -31.38 49.52
C SER A 4 -38.78 -30.40 50.23
N VAL A 5 -38.31 -30.54 51.48
CA VAL A 5 -37.74 -31.68 52.29
C VAL A 5 -36.41 -32.19 51.71
N LEU A 6 -35.29 -32.47 52.40
CA LEU A 6 -34.58 -32.07 53.65
C LEU A 6 -33.28 -32.94 53.66
N GLY A 7 -32.12 -32.41 54.11
CA GLY A 7 -30.94 -33.17 54.62
C GLY A 7 -29.77 -33.36 53.63
N MET A 8 -28.57 -32.76 53.81
CA MET A 8 -27.45 -32.99 54.77
C MET A 8 -26.53 -34.21 54.46
N ILE A 9 -25.23 -33.96 54.23
CA ILE A 9 -24.02 -34.50 54.95
C ILE A 9 -22.73 -34.28 54.11
N LYS A 10 -21.63 -33.96 54.81
CA LYS A 10 -20.23 -33.74 54.36
C LYS A 10 -19.33 -34.98 54.58
N ASP A 11 -18.28 -35.05 53.76
CA ASP A 11 -16.88 -35.50 53.95
C ASP A 11 -16.42 -36.99 54.05
N ALA A 12 -15.34 -37.22 53.27
CA ALA A 12 -14.12 -38.05 53.47
C ALA A 12 -14.06 -39.55 53.07
N PHE A 13 -13.10 -39.93 52.18
CA PHE A 13 -11.91 -40.80 52.45
C PHE A 13 -11.11 -41.23 51.18
N VAL A 14 -9.81 -40.89 51.15
CA VAL A 14 -8.56 -41.68 50.87
C VAL A 14 -8.32 -42.51 49.56
N GLN A 15 -7.15 -42.24 48.95
CA GLN A 15 -6.27 -42.87 47.89
C GLN A 15 -5.96 -44.41 48.00
N PRO A 16 -5.04 -45.04 47.20
CA PRO A 16 -4.63 -44.92 45.76
C PRO A 16 -4.46 -46.32 45.06
N LEU A 17 -4.11 -46.35 43.75
CA LEU A 17 -3.39 -47.52 43.14
C LEU A 17 -2.53 -47.09 41.94
N ALA A 18 -1.25 -47.45 42.01
CA ALA A 18 -0.22 -47.25 40.99
C ALA A 18 -0.08 -48.49 40.09
N PHE A 19 0.32 -48.32 38.82
CA PHE A 19 1.08 -49.34 38.09
C PHE A 19 2.03 -48.69 37.06
N VAL A 20 3.13 -49.38 36.83
CA VAL A 20 4.45 -48.90 36.37
C VAL A 20 4.74 -49.31 34.91
N ALA A 21 5.43 -48.42 34.20
CA ALA A 21 6.42 -48.56 33.10
C ALA A 21 6.17 -49.46 31.87
N SER A 22 6.57 -48.96 30.68
CA SER A 22 7.84 -49.38 30.05
C SER A 22 8.16 -48.58 28.79
N CYS A 23 9.42 -48.16 28.67
CA CYS A 23 10.05 -47.68 27.43
C CYS A 23 10.26 -48.84 26.43
N ALA A 24 10.30 -48.54 25.13
CA ALA A 24 11.04 -49.31 24.14
C ALA A 24 11.51 -48.39 23.00
N PHE A 25 12.84 -48.25 22.90
CA PHE A 25 13.58 -47.76 21.73
C PHE A 25 13.54 -48.82 20.61
N VAL A 26 13.37 -48.39 19.36
CA VAL A 26 13.89 -49.11 18.19
C VAL A 26 14.49 -48.08 17.22
N VAL A 27 15.79 -48.23 16.96
CA VAL A 27 16.54 -47.58 15.88
C VAL A 27 16.74 -48.62 14.78
N ALA A 28 16.48 -48.27 13.51
CA ALA A 28 17.20 -48.79 12.35
C ALA A 28 16.96 -47.93 11.10
N CYS A 29 18.05 -47.62 10.40
CA CYS A 29 18.15 -46.75 9.23
C CYS A 29 17.89 -47.45 7.88
N THR A 30 17.63 -46.61 6.85
CA THR A 30 18.13 -46.60 5.45
C THR A 30 17.14 -46.75 4.27
N SER A 31 17.21 -45.71 3.42
CA SER A 31 17.11 -45.60 1.95
C SER A 31 15.77 -45.71 1.18
N SER A 32 15.50 -44.57 0.52
CA SER A 32 15.06 -44.34 -0.87
C SER A 32 13.62 -44.63 -1.34
N ASN A 33 13.03 -43.52 -1.82
CA ASN A 33 12.11 -43.32 -2.95
C ASN A 33 10.63 -43.76 -2.84
N GLY A 34 9.76 -42.78 -3.12
CA GLY A 34 8.51 -43.00 -3.86
C GLY A 34 7.24 -42.70 -3.08
N ASP A 35 6.72 -41.48 -3.29
CA ASP A 35 5.33 -41.04 -3.34
C ASP A 35 4.29 -41.61 -2.35
N GLY A 36 3.71 -40.72 -1.54
CA GLY A 36 2.51 -41.00 -0.78
C GLY A 36 2.01 -39.79 0.01
N PHE A 37 0.97 -39.14 -0.51
CA PHE A 37 0.15 -38.14 0.17
C PHE A 37 -0.32 -38.65 1.56
N ALA A 38 -0.14 -37.85 2.61
CA ALA A 38 -1.05 -37.64 3.76
C ALA A 38 -0.29 -37.25 5.04
N GLY A 39 -0.83 -36.27 5.78
CA GLY A 39 -0.60 -36.14 7.22
C GLY A 39 -0.17 -34.74 7.67
N GLY A 40 -1.03 -33.73 7.51
CA GLY A 40 -0.91 -32.52 8.31
C GLY A 40 -1.09 -32.89 9.77
N THR A 41 -0.01 -32.87 10.55
CA THR A 41 -0.06 -32.99 11.99
C THR A 41 -0.76 -31.76 12.56
N THR A 42 -1.71 -32.00 13.46
CA THR A 42 -2.51 -30.99 14.15
C THR A 42 -1.70 -30.29 15.24
N GLU A 43 -0.72 -29.47 14.85
CA GLU A 43 0.00 -28.61 15.81
C GLU A 43 -0.65 -27.22 15.94
N ASP A 44 -1.36 -26.76 14.91
CA ASP A 44 -1.80 -25.36 14.72
C ASP A 44 -3.28 -25.06 15.06
N ALA A 45 -4.04 -26.05 15.51
CA ALA A 45 -5.45 -25.87 15.91
C ALA A 45 -5.57 -25.93 17.43
N GLY A 46 -5.41 -24.78 18.10
CA GLY A 46 -5.59 -24.64 19.54
C GLY A 46 -6.43 -23.41 19.85
N ILE A 47 -7.36 -23.54 20.79
CA ILE A 47 -8.08 -22.40 21.37
C ILE A 47 -7.27 -21.95 22.59
N ILE A 48 -6.99 -20.65 22.71
CA ILE A 48 -6.42 -20.06 23.92
C ILE A 48 -7.59 -19.61 24.80
N ALA A 49 -7.59 -20.00 26.06
CA ALA A 49 -8.63 -19.62 27.01
C ALA A 49 -8.02 -19.16 28.33
N ASP A 50 -8.49 -18.02 28.81
CA ASP A 50 -8.15 -17.44 30.12
C ASP A 50 -6.63 -17.36 30.39
N LEU A 51 -5.87 -16.92 29.38
CA LEU A 51 -4.42 -16.81 29.46
C LEU A 51 -4.00 -15.39 29.82
N ASN A 52 -3.23 -15.22 30.88
CA ASN A 52 -2.52 -13.97 31.13
C ASN A 52 -1.18 -14.03 30.40
N VAL A 53 -0.94 -13.07 29.50
CA VAL A 53 0.32 -12.95 28.76
C VAL A 53 1.05 -11.70 29.22
N ALA A 54 2.35 -11.84 29.48
CA ALA A 54 3.21 -10.73 29.90
C ALA A 54 4.40 -10.60 28.94
N GLY A 55 5.13 -9.50 29.04
CA GLY A 55 6.37 -9.31 28.29
C GLY A 55 6.91 -7.90 28.41
N VAL A 56 7.91 -7.59 27.58
CA VAL A 56 8.50 -6.25 27.45
C VAL A 56 8.41 -5.72 26.02
N THR A 57 8.42 -4.40 25.88
CA THR A 57 8.29 -3.69 24.58
C THR A 57 9.55 -2.87 24.31
N GLN A 58 10.33 -3.23 23.27
CA GLN A 58 11.74 -2.84 23.16
C GLN A 58 12.21 -2.44 21.75
N LYS A 59 12.29 -1.12 21.54
CA LYS A 59 13.21 -0.43 20.61
C LYS A 59 14.29 0.23 21.49
N GLY A 60 13.89 1.25 22.22
CA GLY A 60 14.12 1.30 23.67
C GLY A 60 12.83 0.94 24.40
N PRO A 61 12.76 0.96 25.74
CA PRO A 61 11.50 0.69 26.43
C PRO A 61 10.43 1.68 25.98
N PHE A 62 9.25 1.16 25.65
CA PHE A 62 8.09 2.02 25.42
C PHE A 62 7.67 2.68 26.73
N ALA A 63 7.21 3.93 26.63
CA ALA A 63 6.82 4.71 27.79
C ALA A 63 5.60 4.09 28.47
N LYS A 64 5.55 4.20 29.81
CA LYS A 64 4.38 3.83 30.60
C LYS A 64 3.09 4.40 30.01
N GLY A 65 2.07 3.54 29.89
CA GLY A 65 0.76 3.87 29.31
C GLY A 65 0.68 3.72 27.79
N SER A 66 1.75 3.30 27.11
CA SER A 66 1.69 2.88 25.70
C SER A 66 0.70 1.73 25.54
N SER A 67 -0.02 1.72 24.41
CA SER A 67 -1.07 0.74 24.13
C SER A 67 -0.44 -0.58 23.71
N VAL A 68 -0.95 -1.70 24.24
CA VAL A 68 -0.58 -3.05 23.80
C VAL A 68 -1.86 -3.79 23.41
N THR A 69 -1.89 -4.44 22.26
CA THR A 69 -3.03 -5.25 21.82
C THR A 69 -2.60 -6.67 21.50
N VAL A 70 -3.49 -7.63 21.76
CA VAL A 70 -3.33 -9.04 21.39
C VAL A 70 -4.53 -9.42 20.53
N GLN A 71 -4.29 -9.76 19.27
CA GLN A 71 -5.32 -10.19 18.33
C GLN A 71 -5.05 -11.62 17.86
N GLY A 72 -6.10 -12.44 17.76
CA GLY A 72 -5.97 -13.78 17.21
C GLY A 72 -5.69 -13.77 15.71
N ILE A 73 -4.92 -14.74 15.23
CA ILE A 73 -4.63 -14.92 13.80
C ILE A 73 -4.60 -16.40 13.47
N ASP A 74 -5.22 -16.82 12.38
CA ASP A 74 -5.21 -18.23 11.96
C ASP A 74 -3.80 -18.65 11.53
N CYS A 75 -3.22 -19.64 12.22
CA CYS A 75 -1.84 -20.08 12.04
C CYS A 75 -1.51 -20.60 10.61
N LYS A 76 -2.49 -20.86 9.75
CA LYS A 76 -2.29 -21.45 8.42
C LYS A 76 -2.55 -20.47 7.28
N THR A 77 -3.56 -19.63 7.46
CA THR A 77 -3.99 -18.66 6.45
C THR A 77 -3.45 -17.27 6.72
N MET A 78 -2.99 -17.00 7.94
CA MET A 78 -2.62 -15.69 8.43
C MET A 78 -3.78 -14.68 8.38
N ALA A 79 -5.04 -15.15 8.35
CA ALA A 79 -6.20 -14.30 8.46
C ALA A 79 -6.42 -13.89 9.92
N LEU A 80 -6.54 -12.59 10.18
CA LEU A 80 -6.87 -12.08 11.51
C LEU A 80 -8.25 -12.56 11.95
N THR A 81 -8.39 -12.83 13.24
CA THR A 81 -9.66 -13.17 13.87
C THR A 81 -10.24 -11.95 14.57
N ASN A 82 -11.51 -12.01 14.99
CA ASN A 82 -12.23 -10.84 15.51
C ASN A 82 -11.94 -10.56 17.00
N GLU A 83 -11.24 -11.47 17.69
CA GLU A 83 -10.92 -11.35 19.10
C GLU A 83 -9.69 -10.46 19.32
N VAL A 84 -9.89 -9.33 20.00
CA VAL A 84 -8.85 -8.37 20.34
C VAL A 84 -8.89 -8.10 21.85
N PHE A 85 -7.73 -8.15 22.49
CA PHE A 85 -7.54 -7.85 23.91
C PHE A 85 -6.58 -6.67 24.05
N GLU A 86 -6.87 -5.76 24.97
CA GLU A 86 -6.07 -4.58 25.20
C GLU A 86 -5.38 -4.62 26.57
N GLY A 87 -4.13 -4.19 26.59
CA GLY A 87 -3.36 -3.92 27.78
C GLY A 87 -2.57 -2.62 27.63
N LYS A 88 -1.73 -2.33 28.62
CA LYS A 88 -0.86 -1.15 28.60
C LYS A 88 0.50 -1.50 29.18
N VAL A 89 1.50 -0.75 28.73
CA VAL A 89 2.81 -0.74 29.39
C VAL A 89 2.66 -0.19 30.81
N GLU A 90 3.04 -0.98 31.81
CA GLU A 90 2.80 -0.71 33.24
C GLU A 90 3.87 0.17 33.88
N ASN A 91 5.09 0.14 33.34
CA ASN A 91 6.24 0.86 33.89
C ASN A 91 7.21 1.36 32.82
N ASP A 92 8.21 2.12 33.25
CA ASP A 92 9.18 2.77 32.34
C ASP A 92 10.21 1.80 31.74
N LYS A 93 10.19 0.51 32.11
CA LYS A 93 11.00 -0.55 31.50
C LYS A 93 10.32 -1.20 30.29
N GLY A 94 9.09 -0.80 29.96
CA GLY A 94 8.34 -1.37 28.85
C GLY A 94 7.58 -2.65 29.19
N GLU A 95 7.51 -3.05 30.46
CA GLU A 95 6.79 -4.26 30.91
C GLU A 95 5.28 -4.08 30.75
N PHE A 96 4.59 -5.13 30.28
CA PHE A 96 3.14 -5.15 30.13
C PHE A 96 2.55 -6.49 30.56
N VAL A 97 1.26 -6.47 30.90
CA VAL A 97 0.43 -7.66 31.12
C VAL A 97 -0.90 -7.46 30.38
N VAL A 98 -1.36 -8.51 29.70
CA VAL A 98 -2.72 -8.59 29.12
C VAL A 98 -3.42 -9.77 29.76
N ASP A 99 -4.45 -9.47 30.55
CA ASP A 99 -5.19 -10.47 31.33
C ASP A 99 -6.33 -11.09 30.54
N ASN A 100 -6.65 -12.35 30.86
CA ASN A 100 -7.83 -13.08 30.36
C ASN A 100 -7.91 -13.14 28.82
N VAL A 101 -6.79 -13.38 28.14
CA VAL A 101 -6.74 -13.55 26.68
C VAL A 101 -7.47 -14.84 26.29
N ASN A 102 -8.46 -14.70 25.41
CA ASN A 102 -9.28 -15.80 24.88
C ASN A 102 -9.32 -15.74 23.34
N LEU A 103 -8.66 -16.66 22.65
CA LEU A 103 -8.51 -16.66 21.19
C LEU A 103 -9.00 -17.97 20.58
N SER A 104 -9.66 -17.88 19.42
CA SER A 104 -10.05 -19.05 18.63
C SER A 104 -8.88 -19.73 17.89
N SER A 105 -7.70 -19.10 17.88
CA SER A 105 -6.45 -19.61 17.32
C SER A 105 -5.33 -19.60 18.36
N ALA A 106 -4.35 -20.49 18.19
CA ALA A 106 -3.16 -20.55 19.02
C ALA A 106 -2.14 -19.46 18.63
N CYS A 107 -2.20 -18.98 17.39
CA CYS A 107 -1.35 -17.87 16.94
C CYS A 107 -2.00 -16.53 17.26
N ALA A 108 -1.16 -15.56 17.60
CA ALA A 108 -1.59 -14.21 17.94
C ALA A 108 -0.61 -13.17 17.39
N VAL A 109 -1.16 -12.01 17.03
CA VAL A 109 -0.41 -10.79 16.77
C VAL A 109 -0.46 -9.93 18.02
N PHE A 110 0.71 -9.58 18.51
CA PHE A 110 0.91 -8.57 19.54
C PHE A 110 1.31 -7.28 18.86
N GLU A 111 0.71 -6.16 19.25
CA GLU A 111 1.10 -4.83 18.77
C GLU A 111 1.32 -3.92 19.96
N VAL A 112 2.39 -3.14 19.93
CA VAL A 112 2.59 -2.01 20.85
C VAL A 112 2.63 -0.71 20.07
N SER A 113 1.90 0.31 20.52
CA SER A 113 1.98 1.65 19.95
C SER A 113 2.19 2.72 21.04
N GLY A 114 3.24 3.53 20.88
CA GLY A 114 3.58 4.53 21.87
C GLY A 114 4.91 5.25 21.60
N TYR A 115 5.28 6.10 22.55
CA TYR A 115 6.60 6.75 22.53
C TYR A 115 7.63 5.82 23.17
N TYR A 116 8.88 5.87 22.71
CA TYR A 116 9.94 4.99 23.19
C TYR A 116 11.19 5.80 23.57
N MET A 117 12.11 5.20 24.32
CA MET A 117 13.42 5.81 24.59
C MET A 117 14.38 5.58 23.42
N ASN A 118 15.00 6.63 22.92
CA ASN A 118 15.93 6.57 21.80
C ASN A 118 17.37 6.41 22.30
N GLU A 119 18.02 5.32 21.91
CA GLU A 119 19.36 4.90 22.36
C GLU A 119 20.47 5.88 21.91
N LEU A 120 20.31 6.51 20.74
CA LEU A 120 21.27 7.48 20.20
C LEU A 120 21.23 8.81 20.95
N THR A 121 20.03 9.29 21.31
CA THR A 121 19.85 10.60 21.95
C THR A 121 19.76 10.54 23.47
N GLY A 122 19.51 9.35 24.03
CA GLY A 122 19.23 9.13 25.46
C GLY A 122 17.87 9.66 25.92
N LYS A 123 17.03 10.17 25.01
CA LYS A 123 15.76 10.86 25.31
C LYS A 123 14.54 10.10 24.79
N LYS A 124 13.37 10.47 25.31
CA LYS A 124 12.08 10.01 24.78
C LYS A 124 11.88 10.50 23.35
N SER A 125 11.33 9.65 22.49
CA SER A 125 11.04 9.93 21.09
C SER A 125 10.04 11.08 20.92
N ALA A 126 10.17 11.83 19.82
CA ALA A 126 9.23 12.91 19.46
C ALA A 126 7.96 12.40 18.75
N LYS A 127 8.06 11.29 18.02
CA LYS A 127 6.95 10.58 17.36
C LYS A 127 6.68 9.24 18.04
N LYS A 128 5.45 8.74 17.89
CA LYS A 128 5.11 7.36 18.29
C LYS A 128 5.68 6.38 17.27
N LEU A 129 5.93 5.16 17.72
CA LEU A 129 6.28 4.00 16.90
C LEU A 129 5.26 2.90 17.17
N THR A 130 5.01 2.05 16.19
CA THR A 130 4.28 0.80 16.34
C THR A 130 5.23 -0.35 16.04
N LEU A 131 5.22 -1.39 16.88
CA LEU A 131 5.93 -2.65 16.63
C LEU A 131 4.97 -3.81 16.81
N ARG A 132 5.17 -4.86 16.01
CA ARG A 132 4.38 -6.08 16.04
C ARG A 132 5.24 -7.29 16.42
N ALA A 133 4.60 -8.30 16.98
CA ALA A 133 5.17 -9.63 17.16
C ALA A 133 4.12 -10.68 16.79
N LEU A 134 4.52 -11.65 15.98
CA LEU A 134 3.65 -12.74 15.54
C LEU A 134 4.15 -14.04 16.15
N THR A 135 3.33 -14.66 17.01
CA THR A 135 3.77 -15.80 17.84
C THR A 135 2.70 -16.88 18.02
N ASN A 136 3.11 -18.05 18.52
CA ASN A 136 2.21 -19.14 18.92
C ASN A 136 2.17 -19.26 20.45
N LEU A 137 0.99 -19.02 21.03
CA LEU A 137 0.73 -18.98 22.48
C LEU A 137 0.49 -20.34 23.13
N LYS A 138 0.49 -21.45 22.38
CA LYS A 138 0.18 -22.78 22.92
C LYS A 138 1.07 -23.18 24.10
N ASP A 139 2.36 -22.87 24.01
CA ASP A 139 3.38 -23.30 24.96
C ASP A 139 4.12 -22.12 25.64
N ARG A 140 3.65 -20.86 25.46
CA ARG A 140 4.26 -19.67 26.06
C ARG A 140 3.26 -18.74 26.75
N LYS A 141 3.75 -18.05 27.77
CA LYS A 141 3.02 -17.00 28.52
C LYS A 141 3.75 -15.66 28.56
N ASN A 142 4.97 -15.64 28.02
CA ASN A 142 5.78 -14.45 27.88
C ASN A 142 5.96 -14.17 26.39
N VAL A 143 5.77 -12.93 25.96
CA VAL A 143 5.95 -12.49 24.57
C VAL A 143 6.52 -11.08 24.59
N ASN A 144 7.79 -10.94 24.25
CA ASN A 144 8.42 -9.63 24.09
C ASN A 144 8.12 -9.11 22.68
N ILE A 145 7.84 -7.80 22.58
CA ILE A 145 7.63 -7.10 21.30
C ILE A 145 8.85 -6.23 21.08
N ASN A 146 9.63 -6.50 20.04
CA ASN A 146 10.90 -5.80 19.80
C ASN A 146 11.19 -5.60 18.31
N VAL A 147 12.35 -5.01 17.99
CA VAL A 147 12.70 -4.72 16.59
C VAL A 147 12.86 -5.97 15.73
N LEU A 148 13.31 -7.11 16.28
CA LEU A 148 13.42 -8.35 15.51
C LEU A 148 12.04 -8.89 15.19
N THR A 149 11.11 -8.81 16.14
CA THR A 149 9.72 -9.28 15.94
C THR A 149 8.96 -8.47 14.90
N GLU A 150 9.25 -7.17 14.79
CA GLU A 150 8.69 -6.32 13.72
C GLU A 150 9.29 -6.66 12.35
N LEU A 151 10.61 -6.84 12.27
CA LEU A 151 11.30 -7.12 11.01
C LEU A 151 10.98 -8.52 10.44
N GLU A 152 10.64 -9.48 11.29
CA GLU A 152 10.21 -10.81 10.83
C GLU A 152 8.72 -10.86 10.48
N TYR A 153 7.89 -9.91 10.94
CA TYR A 153 6.43 -9.99 10.87
C TYR A 153 5.93 -10.29 9.44
N GLU A 154 6.22 -9.41 8.49
CA GLU A 154 5.78 -9.57 7.09
C GLU A 154 6.46 -10.77 6.41
N ARG A 155 7.69 -11.11 6.83
CA ARG A 155 8.39 -12.28 6.32
C ARG A 155 7.70 -13.58 6.72
N VAL A 156 7.28 -13.72 7.98
CA VAL A 156 6.53 -14.89 8.45
C VAL A 156 5.18 -14.98 7.72
N MET A 157 4.47 -13.86 7.58
CA MET A 157 3.21 -13.77 6.82
C MET A 157 3.39 -14.30 5.38
N ASN A 158 4.44 -13.87 4.67
CA ASN A 158 4.75 -14.31 3.31
C ASN A 158 5.14 -15.79 3.22
N LEU A 159 5.95 -16.29 4.17
CA LEU A 159 6.37 -17.69 4.20
C LEU A 159 5.18 -18.64 4.45
N VAL A 160 4.24 -18.27 5.32
CA VAL A 160 3.05 -19.07 5.62
C VAL A 160 1.99 -18.92 4.53
N ALA A 161 1.52 -17.70 4.24
CA ALA A 161 0.42 -17.47 3.32
C ALA A 161 0.82 -17.70 1.85
N GLY A 162 2.02 -17.26 1.47
CA GLY A 162 2.54 -17.35 0.10
C GLY A 162 3.20 -18.69 -0.22
N LEU A 163 4.16 -19.12 0.61
CA LEU A 163 4.95 -20.34 0.36
C LEU A 163 4.42 -21.60 1.06
N LYS A 164 3.29 -21.50 1.78
CA LYS A 164 2.61 -22.61 2.46
C LYS A 164 3.50 -23.37 3.46
N LYS A 165 4.48 -22.69 4.06
CA LYS A 165 5.27 -23.23 5.17
C LYS A 165 4.41 -23.32 6.42
N SER A 166 4.75 -24.25 7.31
CA SER A 166 4.16 -24.23 8.66
C SER A 166 4.60 -22.97 9.40
N PHE A 167 3.79 -22.52 10.36
CA PHE A 167 4.09 -21.35 11.17
C PHE A 167 5.47 -21.44 11.85
N ALA A 168 5.78 -22.60 12.44
CA ALA A 168 7.05 -22.84 13.11
C ALA A 168 8.26 -22.79 12.17
N GLU A 169 8.14 -23.36 10.95
CA GLU A 169 9.20 -23.29 9.94
C GLU A 169 9.39 -21.87 9.42
N ALA A 170 8.30 -21.13 9.22
CA ALA A 170 8.32 -19.75 8.78
C ALA A 170 9.02 -18.85 9.79
N LYS A 171 8.66 -18.97 11.08
CA LYS A 171 9.31 -18.26 12.20
C LYS A 171 10.81 -18.50 12.24
N LYS A 172 11.22 -19.77 12.28
CA LYS A 172 12.64 -20.15 12.31
C LYS A 172 13.42 -19.63 11.10
N GLN A 173 12.81 -19.62 9.92
CA GLN A 173 13.45 -19.10 8.72
C GLN A 173 13.57 -17.58 8.75
N ALA A 174 12.48 -16.88 9.09
CA ALA A 174 12.43 -15.43 9.12
C ALA A 174 13.44 -14.85 10.12
N GLU A 175 13.51 -15.39 11.33
CA GLU A 175 14.45 -14.96 12.36
C GLU A 175 15.92 -15.07 11.90
N LYS A 176 16.27 -16.22 11.30
CA LYS A 176 17.62 -16.44 10.76
C LYS A 176 17.95 -15.46 9.62
N GLU A 177 16.99 -15.18 8.76
CA GLU A 177 17.10 -14.26 7.63
C GLU A 177 17.25 -12.80 8.09
N VAL A 178 16.45 -12.38 9.09
CA VAL A 178 16.56 -11.07 9.73
C VAL A 178 17.96 -10.91 10.32
N LEU A 179 18.42 -11.81 11.17
CA LEU A 179 19.76 -11.72 11.78
C LEU A 179 20.89 -11.71 10.74
N ALA A 180 20.78 -12.57 9.71
CA ALA A 180 21.76 -12.62 8.63
C ALA A 180 21.81 -11.29 7.83
N SER A 181 20.69 -10.58 7.71
CA SER A 181 20.63 -9.27 7.05
C SER A 181 21.49 -8.22 7.74
N PHE A 182 21.69 -8.36 9.05
CA PHE A 182 22.58 -7.53 9.87
C PHE A 182 23.96 -8.18 10.09
N ASN A 183 24.36 -9.13 9.24
CA ASN A 183 25.62 -9.92 9.37
C ASN A 183 25.80 -10.59 10.74
N ILE A 184 24.71 -10.81 11.49
CA ILE A 184 24.75 -11.44 12.79
C ILE A 184 24.64 -12.95 12.58
N LYS A 185 25.63 -13.67 13.11
CA LYS A 185 25.69 -15.14 13.07
C LYS A 185 25.61 -15.66 14.50
N GLY A 186 24.69 -16.57 14.74
CA GLY A 186 24.49 -17.18 16.04
C GLY A 186 23.24 -18.06 16.02
N ASP A 187 23.14 -18.92 17.02
CA ASP A 187 21.90 -19.62 17.36
C ASP A 187 21.47 -19.02 18.69
N PHE A 188 20.36 -18.29 18.68
CA PHE A 188 19.84 -17.55 19.82
C PHE A 188 18.44 -18.06 20.18
N ASP A 189 17.94 -17.64 21.35
CA ASP A 189 16.53 -17.82 21.68
C ASP A 189 15.65 -17.03 20.71
N GLU A 190 14.37 -17.43 20.60
CA GLU A 190 13.42 -16.81 19.68
C GLU A 190 13.29 -15.30 19.95
N ALA A 191 13.05 -14.51 18.90
CA ALA A 191 12.91 -13.06 18.99
C ALA A 191 11.96 -12.60 20.13
N GLU A 192 10.85 -13.29 20.36
CA GLU A 192 9.89 -12.98 21.44
C GLU A 192 10.38 -13.31 22.86
N ASP A 193 11.48 -14.05 23.00
CA ASP A 193 12.09 -14.40 24.29
C ASP A 193 13.29 -13.50 24.62
N LEU A 194 13.84 -12.80 23.63
CA LEU A 194 14.97 -11.89 23.80
C LEU A 194 14.58 -10.59 24.52
N ASN A 195 15.49 -10.09 25.37
CA ASN A 195 15.36 -8.87 26.13
C ASN A 195 16.65 -8.01 26.00
N ALA A 196 16.56 -6.89 25.29
CA ALA A 196 17.69 -6.00 24.97
C ALA A 196 18.40 -5.39 26.19
N PHE A 197 17.82 -5.50 27.38
CA PHE A 197 18.32 -4.95 28.64
C PHE A 197 18.77 -6.02 29.64
N GLU A 198 18.87 -7.27 29.20
CA GLU A 198 19.42 -8.38 29.96
C GLU A 198 20.76 -8.87 29.38
N LYS A 199 21.52 -9.63 30.17
CA LYS A 199 22.78 -10.25 29.71
C LYS A 199 22.48 -11.36 28.72
N GLY A 200 23.39 -11.58 27.77
CA GLY A 200 23.32 -12.68 26.82
C GLY A 200 23.68 -12.23 25.40
N ASP A 201 24.20 -13.16 24.60
CA ASP A 201 24.66 -12.86 23.24
C ASP A 201 23.48 -12.53 22.31
N GLY A 202 22.35 -13.24 22.43
CA GLY A 202 21.11 -12.91 21.71
C GLY A 202 20.54 -11.54 22.08
N ASN A 203 20.60 -11.19 23.38
CA ASN A 203 20.17 -9.88 23.88
C ASN A 203 21.08 -8.75 23.36
N ALA A 204 22.39 -9.00 23.27
CA ALA A 204 23.36 -8.11 22.64
C ALA A 204 23.09 -7.95 21.13
N ALA A 205 22.74 -9.04 20.43
CA ALA A 205 22.39 -9.01 19.02
C ALA A 205 21.10 -8.20 18.77
N LEU A 206 20.05 -8.42 19.57
CA LEU A 206 18.81 -7.63 19.52
C LEU A 206 19.09 -6.14 19.71
N LEU A 207 19.87 -5.78 20.74
CA LEU A 207 20.24 -4.39 21.00
C LEU A 207 21.07 -3.79 19.85
N ALA A 208 21.96 -4.58 19.23
CA ALA A 208 22.74 -4.14 18.09
C ALA A 208 21.85 -3.84 16.87
N VAL A 209 20.88 -4.72 16.55
CA VAL A 209 19.89 -4.45 15.49
C VAL A 209 19.06 -3.22 15.82
N SER A 210 18.64 -3.05 17.08
CA SER A 210 17.93 -1.85 17.50
C SER A 210 18.75 -0.58 17.27
N VAL A 211 20.05 -0.59 17.57
CA VAL A 211 20.94 0.54 17.28
C VAL A 211 21.13 0.77 15.78
N LEU A 212 21.35 -0.29 15.00
CA LEU A 212 21.54 -0.21 13.55
C LEU A 212 20.29 0.28 12.81
N THR A 213 19.09 0.02 13.34
CA THR A 213 17.85 0.59 12.76
C THR A 213 17.76 2.12 12.90
N LEU A 214 18.61 2.72 13.73
CA LEU A 214 18.77 4.18 13.86
C LEU A 214 19.94 4.74 13.04
N ALA A 215 20.69 3.88 12.33
CA ALA A 215 21.79 4.30 11.48
C ALA A 215 21.30 5.10 10.26
N THR A 216 21.98 6.20 9.94
CA THR A 216 21.74 7.07 8.75
C THR A 216 20.43 7.89 8.70
N ALA A 217 19.56 7.80 9.69
CA ALA A 217 18.38 8.66 9.81
C ALA A 217 18.69 9.92 10.64
N GLY A 218 18.19 11.09 10.21
CA GLY A 218 17.96 12.19 11.15
C GLY A 218 16.82 11.81 12.12
N GLU A 219 16.53 12.60 13.15
CA GLU A 219 15.44 12.33 14.12
C GLU A 219 14.02 12.15 13.48
N ALA A 220 13.88 12.32 12.16
CA ALA A 220 12.68 11.98 11.42
C ALA A 220 12.76 10.53 10.90
N GLU A 221 11.80 9.71 11.37
CA GLU A 221 11.25 8.54 10.66
C GLU A 221 11.89 7.15 10.87
N VAL A 222 12.15 6.81 12.13
CA VAL A 222 12.40 5.41 12.56
C VAL A 222 11.27 4.45 12.18
N SER A 223 10.01 4.95 12.13
CA SER A 223 8.85 4.16 11.70
C SER A 223 8.92 3.81 10.21
N GLU A 224 9.15 4.80 9.33
CA GLU A 224 9.27 4.55 7.88
C GLU A 224 10.48 3.68 7.56
N ARG A 225 11.56 3.82 8.35
CA ARG A 225 12.75 3.01 8.15
C ARG A 225 12.53 1.54 8.52
N LEU A 226 11.88 1.28 9.65
CA LEU A 226 11.52 -0.08 10.04
C LEU A 226 10.56 -0.71 9.02
N GLU A 227 9.66 0.08 8.43
CA GLU A 227 8.78 -0.36 7.36
C GLU A 227 9.55 -0.69 6.06
N GLU A 228 10.53 0.15 5.67
CA GLU A 228 11.41 -0.10 4.52
C GLU A 228 12.19 -1.42 4.69
N TYR A 229 12.78 -1.63 5.88
CA TYR A 229 13.54 -2.83 6.20
C TYR A 229 12.66 -4.08 6.27
N SER A 230 11.50 -3.98 6.94
CA SER A 230 10.53 -5.06 7.02
C SER A 230 10.07 -5.47 5.62
N THR A 231 9.76 -4.51 4.75
CA THR A 231 9.40 -4.74 3.34
C THR A 231 10.51 -5.47 2.59
N ALA A 232 11.75 -4.99 2.66
CA ALA A 232 12.89 -5.61 1.97
C ALA A 232 13.12 -7.06 2.42
N ILE A 233 13.03 -7.31 3.74
CA ILE A 233 13.20 -8.64 4.31
C ILE A 233 12.01 -9.55 3.95
N ALA A 234 10.78 -9.03 3.88
CA ALA A 234 9.58 -9.80 3.57
C ALA A 234 9.69 -10.59 2.25
N ASP A 235 10.37 -10.03 1.26
CA ASP A 235 10.49 -10.57 -0.09
C ASP A 235 11.42 -11.78 -0.19
N ASN A 236 12.66 -11.63 0.29
CA ASN A 236 13.71 -12.63 0.09
C ASN A 236 14.51 -12.98 1.37
N GLY A 237 14.15 -12.40 2.50
CA GLY A 237 14.86 -12.59 3.77
C GLY A 237 16.18 -11.83 3.86
N SER A 238 16.37 -10.77 3.06
CA SER A 238 17.58 -9.97 3.06
C SER A 238 17.26 -8.48 2.89
N LEU A 239 17.94 -7.63 3.67
CA LEU A 239 18.09 -6.22 3.31
C LEU A 239 18.81 -6.06 1.97
N ASP A 240 18.52 -4.98 1.26
CA ASP A 240 19.23 -4.63 0.03
C ASP A 240 20.66 -4.12 0.33
N GLU A 241 21.53 -4.19 -0.68
CA GLU A 241 22.95 -3.88 -0.52
C GLU A 241 23.22 -2.39 -0.30
N ASP A 242 22.36 -1.49 -0.78
CA ASP A 242 22.51 -0.05 -0.56
C ASP A 242 22.20 0.31 0.89
N THR A 243 21.11 -0.25 1.43
CA THR A 243 20.75 -0.17 2.85
C THR A 243 21.86 -0.70 3.74
N LYS A 244 22.37 -1.90 3.45
CA LYS A 244 23.50 -2.48 4.18
C LYS A 244 24.73 -1.58 4.12
N THR A 245 25.06 -1.05 2.94
CA THR A 245 26.19 -0.14 2.75
C THR A 245 26.03 1.14 3.60
N GLY A 246 24.84 1.73 3.61
CA GLY A 246 24.51 2.88 4.45
C GLY A 246 24.72 2.60 5.94
N MET A 247 24.17 1.49 6.42
CA MET A 247 24.37 1.06 7.81
C MET A 247 25.85 0.77 8.12
N THR A 248 26.59 0.13 7.20
CA THR A 248 28.02 -0.21 7.40
C THR A 248 28.86 1.06 7.50
N ASN A 249 28.58 2.06 6.66
CA ASN A 249 29.24 3.36 6.72
C ASN A 249 28.99 4.06 8.06
N TRP A 250 27.74 4.04 8.53
CA TRP A 250 27.39 4.59 9.84
C TRP A 250 28.05 3.82 10.98
N ALA A 251 27.99 2.48 10.97
CA ALA A 251 28.57 1.62 12.00
C ALA A 251 30.09 1.81 12.11
N SER A 252 30.77 1.94 10.96
CA SER A 252 32.19 2.26 10.88
C SER A 252 32.51 3.62 11.50
N ALA A 253 31.70 4.65 11.16
CA ALA A 253 31.85 5.99 11.73
C ALA A 253 31.57 6.01 13.23
N ALA A 254 30.55 5.29 13.70
CA ALA A 254 30.18 5.17 15.11
C ALA A 254 31.28 4.46 15.92
N ALA A 255 31.86 3.40 15.38
CA ALA A 255 32.98 2.67 16.00
C ALA A 255 34.26 3.51 16.08
N ALA A 256 34.53 4.37 15.10
CA ALA A 256 35.72 5.22 15.07
C ALA A 256 35.60 6.50 15.93
N SER A 257 34.37 7.01 16.14
CA SER A 257 34.11 8.29 16.82
C SER A 257 33.86 8.18 18.32
N GLY A 258 33.76 6.96 18.87
CA GLY A 258 33.36 6.74 20.27
C GLY A 258 31.83 6.84 20.49
N SER A 259 31.04 6.97 19.42
CA SER A 259 29.57 7.09 19.52
C SER A 259 28.91 5.88 20.17
N LEU A 260 29.52 4.68 20.03
CA LEU A 260 29.02 3.46 20.68
C LEU A 260 29.13 3.55 22.21
N ASP A 261 30.19 4.16 22.74
CA ASP A 261 30.34 4.39 24.18
C ASP A 261 29.28 5.38 24.68
N THR A 262 28.99 6.43 23.91
CA THR A 262 27.90 7.38 24.23
C THR A 262 26.52 6.70 24.22
N ILE A 263 26.25 5.82 23.27
CA ILE A 263 25.00 5.04 23.23
C ILE A 263 24.90 4.14 24.48
N ARG A 264 25.99 3.48 24.87
CA ARG A 264 26.04 2.70 26.12
C ARG A 264 25.75 3.58 27.33
N GLU A 265 26.44 4.72 27.47
CA GLU A 265 26.23 5.67 28.57
C GLU A 265 24.77 6.15 28.64
N ASN A 266 24.14 6.43 27.48
CA ASN A 266 22.73 6.78 27.40
C ASN A 266 21.84 5.68 27.98
N ILE A 267 22.04 4.42 27.56
CA ILE A 267 21.23 3.28 28.02
C ILE A 267 21.47 3.02 29.53
N GLU A 268 22.72 3.08 29.98
CA GLU A 268 23.08 2.93 31.40
C GLU A 268 22.45 4.02 32.26
N SER A 269 22.36 5.26 31.75
CA SER A 269 21.76 6.40 32.47
C SER A 269 20.28 6.21 32.79
N TRP A 270 19.57 5.36 32.03
CA TRP A 270 18.17 5.07 32.28
C TRP A 270 17.95 4.21 33.53
N GLY A 271 18.96 3.44 33.95
CA GLY A 271 18.88 2.60 35.15
C GLY A 271 17.91 1.42 35.04
N TYR A 272 17.60 0.97 33.81
CA TYR A 272 16.65 -0.12 33.56
C TYR A 272 17.31 -1.51 33.45
N ALA A 273 18.59 -1.55 33.06
CA ALA A 273 19.40 -2.76 32.94
C ALA A 273 20.38 -2.88 34.12
N ASP A 274 20.53 -4.08 34.68
CA ASP A 274 21.61 -4.35 35.66
C ASP A 274 23.01 -4.30 34.99
N SER A 275 23.06 -4.59 33.68
CA SER A 275 24.24 -4.53 32.83
C SER A 275 23.77 -4.47 31.38
N VAL A 276 24.20 -3.45 30.63
CA VAL A 276 23.88 -3.37 29.20
C VAL A 276 24.66 -4.45 28.44
N PRO A 277 24.01 -5.31 27.65
CA PRO A 277 24.68 -6.38 26.91
C PRO A 277 25.69 -5.83 25.89
N ALA A 278 26.64 -6.65 25.45
CA ALA A 278 27.80 -6.24 24.65
C ALA A 278 27.47 -6.02 23.15
N PHE A 279 26.49 -5.16 22.86
CA PHE A 279 25.97 -4.90 21.51
C PHE A 279 27.03 -4.34 20.54
N GLU A 280 28.05 -3.66 21.06
CA GLU A 280 29.11 -3.05 20.25
C GLU A 280 29.91 -4.09 19.49
N THR A 281 30.00 -5.32 20.00
CA THR A 281 30.65 -6.44 19.30
C THR A 281 29.98 -6.66 17.96
N TYR A 282 28.65 -6.80 17.95
CA TYR A 282 27.87 -7.03 16.73
C TYR A 282 27.85 -5.81 15.80
N VAL A 283 27.78 -4.59 16.34
CA VAL A 283 27.85 -3.36 15.51
C VAL A 283 29.22 -3.24 14.84
N LYS A 284 30.32 -3.60 15.53
CA LYS A 284 31.68 -3.60 14.95
C LYS A 284 31.86 -4.71 13.92
N GLU A 285 31.37 -5.92 14.18
CA GLU A 285 31.40 -7.02 13.21
C GLU A 285 30.60 -6.69 11.95
N PHE A 286 29.48 -5.97 12.10
CA PHE A 286 28.72 -5.45 10.96
C PHE A 286 29.49 -4.38 10.18
N ALA A 287 30.23 -3.49 10.87
CA ALA A 287 31.10 -2.50 10.24
C ALA A 287 32.27 -3.13 9.45
N GLU A 288 32.82 -4.25 9.93
CA GLU A 288 33.95 -4.95 9.31
C GLU A 288 33.55 -5.87 8.13
N GLY A 289 32.25 -6.10 7.93
CA GLY A 289 31.67 -7.10 7.02
C GLY A 289 31.81 -6.86 5.51
N VAL A 290 32.47 -5.79 5.04
CA VAL A 290 32.68 -5.51 3.60
C VAL A 290 34.17 -5.31 3.27
N ILE A 291 35.00 -6.34 3.49
CA ILE A 291 36.30 -6.47 2.80
C ILE A 291 36.52 -7.94 2.44
N PRO A 292 36.63 -8.33 1.15
CA PRO A 292 37.19 -9.63 0.80
C PRO A 292 38.69 -9.61 1.09
N SER A 293 39.15 -10.66 1.76
CA SER A 293 40.55 -10.93 2.09
C SER A 293 41.51 -10.66 0.92
N SER A 294 42.49 -9.78 1.15
CA SER A 294 43.94 -9.97 0.91
C SER A 294 44.66 -8.70 0.44
N SER A 295 45.65 -8.30 1.25
CA SER A 295 46.84 -7.52 0.89
C SER A 295 46.66 -6.19 0.14
N SER A 296 46.76 -5.08 0.88
CA SER A 296 47.84 -4.10 0.67
C SER A 296 47.90 -3.08 1.81
N LYS A 297 49.13 -2.84 2.27
CA LYS A 297 49.49 -1.94 3.35
C LYS A 297 49.21 -0.47 2.98
N ALA A 298 48.72 0.26 3.98
CA ALA A 298 48.92 1.68 4.30
C ALA A 298 49.68 2.57 3.30
N VAL A 299 49.11 3.74 2.96
CA VAL A 299 49.71 5.07 3.18
C VAL A 299 48.58 6.15 3.32
N ILE A 300 48.75 7.03 4.31
CA ILE A 300 47.95 8.19 4.71
C ILE A 300 47.94 9.29 3.61
N PRO A 301 46.84 10.04 3.37
CA PRO A 301 46.92 11.27 2.60
C PRO A 301 47.14 12.46 3.56
N ASP A 302 48.19 13.23 3.32
CA ASP A 302 48.32 14.54 3.94
C ASP A 302 48.87 15.57 2.95
N SER A 303 48.28 16.77 3.03
CA SER A 303 48.76 18.08 2.55
C SER A 303 48.74 18.44 1.05
N VAL A 304 47.79 19.31 0.73
CA VAL A 304 47.87 20.60 0.02
C VAL A 304 49.26 21.04 -0.50
N ALA A 305 49.39 21.30 -1.82
CA ALA A 305 49.94 22.55 -2.39
C ALA A 305 50.08 22.53 -3.94
N LEU A 306 49.46 23.53 -4.58
CA LEU A 306 49.94 24.40 -5.67
C LEU A 306 50.83 23.86 -6.83
N SER A 307 50.31 24.12 -8.04
CA SER A 307 50.94 24.86 -9.17
C SER A 307 51.44 24.15 -10.45
N SER A 308 51.18 24.88 -11.55
CA SER A 308 51.87 25.01 -12.86
C SER A 308 51.74 23.92 -13.95
N ASP A 309 50.99 24.34 -14.99
CA ASP A 309 51.40 24.53 -16.40
C ASP A 309 51.75 23.36 -17.36
N ASP A 310 51.10 23.49 -18.53
CA ASP A 310 51.57 23.37 -19.93
C ASP A 310 51.52 22.05 -20.73
N HIS A 311 50.79 22.17 -21.87
CA HIS A 311 51.04 21.73 -23.27
C HIS A 311 51.34 20.21 -23.56
N GLU A 312 50.93 19.56 -24.65
CA GLU A 312 50.49 19.94 -26.01
C GLU A 312 49.89 18.70 -26.77
N LYS A 313 48.85 18.95 -27.59
CA LYS A 313 48.58 18.51 -29.00
C LYS A 313 48.73 17.07 -29.57
N SER A 314 47.71 16.74 -30.39
CA SER A 314 47.72 16.16 -31.78
C SER A 314 47.93 14.63 -31.92
N SER A 315 47.34 13.84 -32.83
CA SER A 315 46.65 13.95 -34.17
C SER A 315 46.05 12.56 -34.49
N SER A 316 44.81 12.36 -34.95
CA SER A 316 44.23 12.45 -36.31
C SER A 316 44.81 11.55 -37.43
N SER A 317 43.97 10.68 -38.03
CA SER A 317 43.64 10.56 -39.49
C SER A 317 42.92 9.22 -39.77
N LYS A 318 41.64 9.19 -40.23
CA LYS A 318 41.11 9.22 -41.64
C LYS A 318 41.55 8.02 -42.50
N GLY A 319 40.75 7.38 -43.36
CA GLY A 319 39.39 7.58 -43.89
C GLY A 319 39.14 6.52 -45.00
N ASP A 320 37.88 6.09 -45.22
CA ASP A 320 37.07 6.28 -46.47
C ASP A 320 37.40 5.26 -47.62
N SER A 321 36.56 4.71 -48.50
CA SER A 321 35.20 4.95 -49.04
C SER A 321 34.75 3.75 -49.93
N GLY A 322 33.43 3.47 -50.02
CA GLY A 322 32.63 3.38 -51.29
C GLY A 322 32.81 2.16 -52.23
N THR A 323 31.83 1.60 -52.98
CA THR A 323 30.49 2.04 -53.45
C THR A 323 29.73 0.86 -54.14
N LYS A 324 28.39 0.93 -54.10
CA LYS A 324 27.24 0.32 -54.85
C LYS A 324 27.44 -0.43 -56.20
N ALA A 325 26.60 -1.46 -56.50
CA ALA A 325 25.36 -1.36 -57.35
C ALA A 325 24.88 -2.70 -58.01
N GLY A 326 23.53 -2.89 -58.09
CA GLY A 326 22.74 -3.55 -59.17
C GLY A 326 22.47 -5.07 -59.08
N MET A 327 21.26 -5.60 -58.81
CA MET A 327 19.96 -5.69 -59.53
C MET A 327 19.80 -6.79 -60.60
N THR A 328 18.57 -7.37 -60.64
CA THR A 328 17.88 -8.25 -61.65
C THR A 328 17.83 -9.77 -61.34
N SER A 329 16.70 -10.39 -60.92
CA SER A 329 15.47 -10.86 -61.63
C SER A 329 15.74 -11.97 -62.68
N SER A 330 15.05 -13.10 -62.86
CA SER A 330 13.72 -13.63 -62.44
C SER A 330 13.49 -15.03 -63.08
N SER A 331 12.64 -15.89 -62.47
CA SER A 331 11.80 -16.99 -63.06
C SER A 331 12.51 -18.20 -63.75
N SER A 332 12.09 -19.48 -63.70
CA SER A 332 10.75 -20.09 -63.81
C SER A 332 10.69 -21.59 -63.39
N VAL A 333 9.45 -22.04 -63.20
CA VAL A 333 8.81 -23.29 -62.72
C VAL A 333 9.01 -24.56 -63.59
N THR A 334 9.16 -25.77 -62.99
CA THR A 334 8.24 -26.96 -63.09
C THR A 334 8.82 -28.33 -62.61
N SER A 335 8.11 -28.90 -61.62
CA SER A 335 7.60 -30.29 -61.50
C SER A 335 8.53 -31.52 -61.45
N ALA A 336 8.56 -32.20 -60.29
CA ALA A 336 7.96 -33.53 -60.03
C ALA A 336 8.42 -34.07 -58.66
N GLY A 337 7.50 -34.71 -57.94
CA GLY A 337 7.56 -34.89 -56.49
C GLY A 337 8.26 -36.14 -55.96
N SER A 338 8.48 -36.12 -54.65
CA SER A 338 8.61 -37.29 -53.79
C SER A 338 8.39 -36.86 -52.34
N VAL A 339 7.41 -37.52 -51.71
CA VAL A 339 7.05 -37.31 -50.31
C VAL A 339 8.10 -38.03 -49.47
N THR A 340 9.00 -37.28 -48.85
CA THR A 340 9.81 -37.76 -47.72
C THR A 340 10.08 -36.59 -46.79
N SER A 341 9.47 -36.67 -45.61
CA SER A 341 9.89 -36.09 -44.33
C SER A 341 11.28 -35.43 -44.39
N SER A 342 11.30 -34.10 -44.47
CA SER A 342 12.51 -33.31 -44.24
C SER A 342 12.19 -32.22 -43.24
N SER A 343 12.90 -32.29 -42.12
CA SER A 343 12.89 -31.38 -41.01
C SER A 343 12.87 -29.93 -41.47
N SER A 344 11.79 -29.23 -41.16
CA SER A 344 11.79 -27.78 -41.14
C SER A 344 12.80 -27.34 -40.09
N THR A 345 13.93 -26.81 -40.56
CA THR A 345 14.76 -25.92 -39.76
C THR A 345 13.88 -24.73 -39.40
N THR A 346 13.29 -24.78 -38.21
CA THR A 346 12.58 -23.66 -37.61
C THR A 346 13.58 -22.52 -37.50
N ILE A 347 13.39 -21.45 -38.28
CA ILE A 347 13.96 -20.17 -37.92
C ILE A 347 13.30 -19.84 -36.58
N GLU A 348 14.05 -19.97 -35.49
CA GLU A 348 13.56 -19.63 -34.16
C GLU A 348 13.16 -18.14 -34.18
N ASP A 349 11.90 -17.85 -33.87
CA ASP A 349 11.43 -16.48 -33.71
C ASP A 349 12.28 -15.83 -32.60
N PRO A 350 13.08 -14.78 -32.90
CA PRO A 350 13.95 -14.16 -31.91
C PRO A 350 13.15 -13.60 -30.71
N ARG A 351 11.85 -13.35 -30.88
CA ARG A 351 10.94 -12.89 -29.82
C ARG A 351 10.50 -14.00 -28.87
N ALA A 352 10.76 -15.26 -29.19
CA ALA A 352 10.54 -16.38 -28.27
C ALA A 352 11.67 -16.52 -27.24
N SER A 353 12.86 -15.99 -27.56
CA SER A 353 14.08 -16.20 -26.74
C SER A 353 14.03 -15.57 -25.35
N TYR A 354 13.22 -14.53 -25.14
CA TYR A 354 13.11 -13.81 -23.87
C TYR A 354 11.89 -14.22 -23.02
N LEU A 355 11.03 -15.10 -23.53
CA LEU A 355 9.84 -15.54 -22.81
C LEU A 355 10.21 -16.45 -21.65
N ASN A 356 9.50 -16.33 -20.53
CA ASN A 356 9.70 -17.21 -19.39
C ASN A 356 9.27 -18.66 -19.71
N PRO A 357 10.18 -19.65 -19.76
CA PRO A 357 9.83 -21.03 -20.14
C PRO A 357 8.93 -21.74 -19.13
N ASN A 358 8.77 -21.18 -17.92
CA ASN A 358 7.91 -21.75 -16.87
C ASN A 358 6.45 -21.28 -16.97
N ILE A 359 6.14 -20.36 -17.89
CA ILE A 359 4.79 -19.87 -18.12
C ILE A 359 4.15 -20.64 -19.28
N ASN A 360 2.92 -21.09 -19.08
CA ASN A 360 2.13 -21.69 -20.15
C ASN A 360 1.41 -20.59 -20.95
N TYR A 361 2.01 -20.18 -22.06
CA TYR A 361 1.44 -19.16 -22.94
C TYR A 361 0.36 -19.72 -23.85
N GLY A 362 -0.69 -18.92 -24.05
CA GLY A 362 -1.56 -19.03 -25.21
C GLY A 362 -0.90 -18.46 -26.47
N GLU A 363 -1.61 -18.51 -27.58
CA GLU A 363 -1.19 -17.94 -28.86
C GLU A 363 -2.36 -17.23 -29.53
N MET A 364 -2.04 -16.16 -30.25
CA MET A 364 -2.94 -15.52 -31.19
C MET A 364 -2.18 -15.27 -32.51
N THR A 365 -2.85 -15.46 -33.65
CA THR A 365 -2.30 -15.13 -34.98
C THR A 365 -2.96 -13.86 -35.49
N ASP A 366 -2.18 -12.84 -35.82
CA ASP A 366 -2.70 -11.60 -36.39
C ASP A 366 -3.11 -11.88 -37.85
N PRO A 367 -4.41 -11.81 -38.19
CA PRO A 367 -4.89 -12.18 -39.52
C PRO A 367 -4.43 -11.19 -40.60
N ARG A 368 -3.90 -10.03 -40.23
CA ARG A 368 -3.53 -8.96 -41.17
C ARG A 368 -2.17 -9.20 -41.82
N ASP A 369 -1.24 -9.83 -41.11
CA ASP A 369 0.14 -10.10 -41.53
C ASP A 369 0.62 -11.54 -41.27
N GLY A 370 -0.15 -12.36 -40.56
CA GLY A 370 0.18 -13.75 -40.23
C GLY A 370 1.15 -13.90 -39.05
N GLN A 371 1.53 -12.82 -38.36
CA GLN A 371 2.43 -12.91 -37.20
C GLN A 371 1.74 -13.59 -36.02
N VAL A 372 2.44 -14.52 -35.38
CA VAL A 372 1.97 -15.21 -34.17
C VAL A 372 2.54 -14.52 -32.93
N TYR A 373 1.68 -14.18 -31.98
CA TYR A 373 2.03 -13.59 -30.69
C TYR A 373 1.64 -14.54 -29.56
N LYS A 374 2.50 -14.66 -28.56
CA LYS A 374 2.18 -15.35 -27.31
C LYS A 374 1.25 -14.50 -26.45
N THR A 375 0.37 -15.15 -25.70
CA THR A 375 -0.61 -14.48 -24.84
C THR A 375 -0.58 -15.07 -23.43
N VAL A 376 -0.94 -14.27 -22.43
CA VAL A 376 -0.97 -14.70 -21.03
C VAL A 376 -2.19 -14.09 -20.32
N LYS A 377 -2.76 -14.82 -19.35
CA LYS A 377 -3.80 -14.28 -18.49
C LYS A 377 -3.18 -13.76 -17.20
N ILE A 378 -3.36 -12.48 -16.88
CA ILE A 378 -2.91 -11.83 -15.65
C ILE A 378 -4.13 -11.15 -15.02
N GLY A 379 -4.43 -11.47 -13.76
CA GLY A 379 -5.72 -11.12 -13.18
C GLY A 379 -6.86 -11.70 -14.01
N ASP A 380 -7.81 -10.88 -14.42
CA ASP A 380 -8.92 -11.25 -15.30
C ASP A 380 -8.69 -10.93 -16.79
N GLN A 381 -7.55 -10.33 -17.12
CA GLN A 381 -7.23 -9.82 -18.44
C GLN A 381 -6.31 -10.76 -19.21
N VAL A 382 -6.47 -10.83 -20.54
CA VAL A 382 -5.59 -11.61 -21.42
C VAL A 382 -4.74 -10.67 -22.28
N TRP A 383 -3.44 -10.71 -22.06
CA TRP A 383 -2.45 -9.82 -22.64
C TRP A 383 -1.65 -10.49 -23.75
N MET A 384 -1.25 -9.74 -24.78
CA MET A 384 -0.09 -10.11 -25.57
C MET A 384 1.16 -10.08 -24.69
N ALA A 385 1.98 -11.13 -24.72
CA ALA A 385 3.26 -11.16 -24.01
C ALA A 385 4.38 -10.44 -24.79
N GLN A 386 4.22 -10.34 -26.11
CA GLN A 386 5.18 -9.70 -27.01
C GLN A 386 4.64 -8.37 -27.53
N ASN A 387 5.53 -7.42 -27.80
CA ASN A 387 5.13 -6.12 -28.37
C ASN A 387 4.67 -6.29 -29.82
N LEU A 388 3.65 -5.53 -30.22
CA LEU A 388 3.10 -5.58 -31.56
C LEU A 388 4.11 -5.07 -32.62
N ASN A 389 4.20 -5.76 -33.76
CA ASN A 389 5.11 -5.45 -34.86
C ASN A 389 4.38 -5.29 -36.22
N TYR A 390 3.19 -4.68 -36.23
CA TYR A 390 2.39 -4.48 -37.44
C TYR A 390 2.72 -3.15 -38.14
N ASP A 391 2.93 -3.15 -39.46
CA ASP A 391 3.47 -1.98 -40.17
C ASP A 391 2.88 -1.68 -41.56
N ASP A 392 1.80 -2.36 -41.94
CA ASP A 392 1.15 -2.16 -43.24
C ASP A 392 0.42 -0.80 -43.29
N SER A 393 1.19 0.24 -43.61
CA SER A 393 0.71 1.61 -43.77
C SER A 393 -0.20 1.82 -44.99
N VAL A 394 -0.32 0.83 -45.88
CA VAL A 394 -1.28 0.86 -47.00
C VAL A 394 -2.67 0.52 -46.49
N LYS A 395 -2.80 -0.52 -45.65
CA LYS A 395 -4.08 -0.89 -45.03
C LYS A 395 -4.42 -0.05 -43.81
N THR A 396 -3.42 0.47 -43.10
CA THR A 396 -3.59 1.27 -41.89
C THR A 396 -2.85 2.61 -42.04
N PRO A 397 -3.47 3.61 -42.69
CA PRO A 397 -2.80 4.86 -43.05
C PRO A 397 -2.23 5.66 -41.86
N SER A 398 -2.76 5.48 -40.64
CA SER A 398 -2.25 6.13 -39.44
C SER A 398 -0.83 5.70 -39.07
N LEU A 399 -0.33 4.58 -39.59
CA LEU A 399 1.05 4.10 -39.39
C LEU A 399 2.08 4.87 -40.22
N LYS A 400 1.66 5.53 -41.30
CA LYS A 400 2.59 6.22 -42.20
C LYS A 400 3.31 7.35 -41.44
N GLU A 401 4.64 7.25 -41.36
CA GLU A 401 5.51 8.20 -40.63
C GLU A 401 5.29 8.24 -39.10
N ASN A 402 4.52 7.29 -38.55
CA ASN A 402 4.07 7.24 -37.15
C ASN A 402 4.37 5.91 -36.46
N SER A 403 5.19 5.07 -37.10
CA SER A 403 5.70 3.79 -36.58
C SER A 403 7.18 3.67 -36.91
N TRP A 404 7.97 3.22 -35.95
CA TRP A 404 9.43 3.17 -36.05
C TRP A 404 9.98 1.88 -35.46
N CYS A 405 11.07 1.40 -36.05
CA CYS A 405 11.96 0.48 -35.37
C CYS A 405 12.86 1.29 -34.44
N TYR A 406 13.18 0.74 -33.26
CA TYR A 406 14.18 1.35 -32.39
C TYR A 406 15.48 1.60 -33.18
N ASN A 407 16.10 2.77 -33.04
CA ASN A 407 17.30 3.18 -33.81
C ASN A 407 17.17 3.02 -35.33
N ASP A 408 15.95 3.05 -35.89
CA ASP A 408 15.65 2.86 -37.31
C ASP A 408 16.20 1.54 -37.91
N SER A 409 16.43 0.53 -37.06
CA SER A 409 16.97 -0.77 -37.49
C SER A 409 15.88 -1.84 -37.58
N SER A 410 15.72 -2.45 -38.76
CA SER A 410 14.74 -3.53 -38.97
C SER A 410 14.96 -4.74 -38.06
N GLU A 411 16.21 -5.02 -37.66
CA GLU A 411 16.54 -6.09 -36.71
C GLU A 411 15.89 -5.85 -35.34
N TYR A 412 15.79 -4.58 -34.90
CA TYR A 412 15.15 -4.24 -33.63
C TYR A 412 13.63 -4.28 -33.72
N CYS A 413 13.02 -4.09 -34.90
CA CYS A 413 11.61 -4.40 -35.09
C CYS A 413 11.33 -5.91 -34.91
N GLU A 414 12.16 -6.77 -35.53
CA GLU A 414 12.02 -8.22 -35.39
C GLU A 414 12.24 -8.68 -33.95
N LYS A 415 13.15 -8.03 -33.21
CA LYS A 415 13.48 -8.42 -31.83
C LYS A 415 12.53 -7.84 -30.78
N TYR A 416 12.16 -6.57 -30.91
CA TYR A 416 11.49 -5.80 -29.85
C TYR A 416 10.06 -5.36 -30.18
N GLY A 417 9.61 -5.59 -31.42
CA GLY A 417 8.42 -4.95 -31.96
C GLY A 417 8.67 -3.49 -32.31
N ARG A 418 7.58 -2.78 -32.65
CA ARG A 418 7.62 -1.39 -33.10
C ARG A 418 7.24 -0.41 -32.02
N LEU A 419 7.77 0.80 -32.17
CA LEU A 419 7.32 1.98 -31.46
C LEU A 419 6.30 2.71 -32.32
N TYR A 420 5.17 3.10 -31.75
CA TYR A 420 4.11 3.81 -32.44
C TYR A 420 3.90 5.17 -31.79
N SER A 421 3.49 6.17 -32.57
CA SER A 421 2.87 7.37 -31.99
C SER A 421 1.56 7.01 -31.32
N TRP A 422 1.06 7.84 -30.40
CA TRP A 422 -0.22 7.57 -29.76
C TRP A 422 -1.38 7.51 -30.77
N ALA A 423 -1.34 8.35 -31.80
CA ALA A 423 -2.32 8.33 -32.90
C ALA A 423 -2.30 6.99 -33.65
N ALA A 424 -1.12 6.44 -33.95
CA ALA A 424 -1.00 5.12 -34.58
C ALA A 424 -1.39 3.99 -33.62
N ALA A 425 -1.03 4.09 -32.34
CA ALA A 425 -1.28 3.07 -31.33
C ALA A 425 -2.78 2.76 -31.16
N LYS A 426 -3.65 3.77 -31.30
CA LYS A 426 -5.11 3.58 -31.19
C LYS A 426 -5.73 2.74 -32.31
N ASP A 427 -5.08 2.68 -33.46
CA ASP A 427 -5.60 1.97 -34.65
C ASP A 427 -4.90 0.63 -34.92
N VAL A 428 -3.83 0.32 -34.18
CA VAL A 428 -2.88 -0.73 -34.60
C VAL A 428 -3.25 -2.13 -34.08
N CYS A 429 -4.03 -2.27 -33.02
CA CYS A 429 -4.40 -3.58 -32.49
C CYS A 429 -5.35 -4.35 -33.45
N PRO A 430 -5.20 -5.68 -33.59
CA PRO A 430 -6.04 -6.49 -34.49
C PRO A 430 -7.47 -6.64 -33.94
N THR A 431 -8.43 -7.00 -34.79
CA THR A 431 -9.82 -7.25 -34.35
C THR A 431 -9.90 -8.26 -33.22
N GLY A 432 -10.74 -7.99 -32.22
CA GLY A 432 -10.84 -8.78 -30.98
C GLY A 432 -9.74 -8.49 -29.96
N TRP A 433 -8.87 -7.52 -30.25
CA TRP A 433 -7.85 -6.99 -29.36
C TRP A 433 -7.86 -5.46 -29.41
N HIS A 434 -7.44 -4.81 -28.35
CA HIS A 434 -7.38 -3.35 -28.29
C HIS A 434 -6.18 -2.82 -27.52
N LEU A 435 -5.91 -1.53 -27.70
CA LEU A 435 -4.90 -0.81 -26.93
C LEU A 435 -5.45 -0.61 -25.50
N PRO A 436 -4.75 -1.07 -24.45
CA PRO A 436 -5.28 -1.03 -23.09
C PRO A 436 -5.54 0.41 -22.66
N SER A 437 -6.59 0.63 -21.88
CA SER A 437 -6.84 1.88 -21.18
C SER A 437 -5.88 2.06 -19.99
N GLU A 438 -5.90 3.25 -19.38
CA GLU A 438 -5.17 3.52 -18.14
C GLU A 438 -5.63 2.55 -17.04
N ASP A 439 -6.94 2.40 -16.85
CA ASP A 439 -7.54 1.48 -15.88
C ASP A 439 -7.09 0.05 -16.11
N GLU A 440 -7.04 -0.42 -17.36
CA GLU A 440 -6.59 -1.79 -17.63
C GLU A 440 -5.10 -2.00 -17.34
N LEU A 441 -4.26 -0.96 -17.52
CA LEU A 441 -2.86 -1.00 -17.12
C LEU A 441 -2.69 -0.91 -15.60
N ASP A 442 -3.58 -0.19 -14.90
CA ASP A 442 -3.60 -0.12 -13.43
C ASP A 442 -4.05 -1.46 -12.82
N ASP A 443 -5.11 -2.07 -13.35
CA ASP A 443 -5.55 -3.43 -13.00
C ASP A 443 -4.43 -4.47 -13.17
N LEU A 444 -3.62 -4.32 -14.23
CA LEU A 444 -2.43 -5.15 -14.44
C LEU A 444 -1.41 -4.95 -13.31
N ILE A 445 -1.11 -3.69 -12.96
CA ILE A 445 -0.18 -3.33 -11.88
C ILE A 445 -0.69 -3.89 -10.55
N ASP A 446 -1.97 -3.71 -10.22
CA ASP A 446 -2.61 -4.19 -8.99
C ASP A 446 -2.66 -5.72 -8.92
N SER A 447 -2.94 -6.39 -10.04
CA SER A 447 -2.92 -7.85 -10.14
C SER A 447 -1.56 -8.45 -9.81
N VAL A 448 -0.49 -7.67 -10.00
CA VAL A 448 0.89 -8.08 -9.70
C VAL A 448 1.50 -7.33 -8.50
N ALA A 449 0.75 -6.43 -7.84
CA ALA A 449 1.19 -5.63 -6.70
C ALA A 449 1.46 -6.44 -5.42
N ARG A 450 1.07 -7.72 -5.41
CA ARG A 450 1.49 -8.70 -4.39
C ARG A 450 2.94 -9.18 -4.56
N SER A 451 3.65 -8.68 -5.57
CA SER A 451 5.07 -8.96 -5.80
C SER A 451 5.94 -7.85 -5.23
N ALA A 452 7.01 -8.24 -4.54
CA ALA A 452 8.19 -7.47 -4.11
C ALA A 452 8.53 -6.21 -4.93
N SER A 453 8.40 -6.30 -6.26
CA SER A 453 8.62 -5.20 -7.19
C SER A 453 7.82 -5.47 -8.47
N VAL A 454 6.71 -4.75 -8.64
CA VAL A 454 5.76 -4.88 -9.76
C VAL A 454 6.49 -4.99 -11.10
N GLY A 455 7.40 -4.07 -11.39
CA GLY A 455 8.13 -4.06 -12.67
C GLY A 455 9.05 -5.27 -12.83
N LYS A 456 9.77 -5.72 -11.78
CA LYS A 456 10.60 -6.95 -11.86
C LYS A 456 9.76 -8.15 -12.22
N SER A 457 8.56 -8.24 -11.64
CA SER A 457 7.62 -9.34 -11.88
C SER A 457 7.09 -9.40 -13.32
N LEU A 458 7.15 -8.28 -14.04
CA LEU A 458 6.72 -8.15 -15.43
C LEU A 458 7.90 -8.19 -16.43
N GLN A 459 9.13 -7.97 -15.96
CA GLN A 459 10.35 -7.87 -16.78
C GLN A 459 10.93 -9.22 -17.14
N THR A 460 11.30 -9.39 -18.42
CA THR A 460 12.07 -10.56 -18.91
C THR A 460 13.47 -10.64 -18.31
N LYS A 461 14.18 -11.75 -18.60
CA LYS A 461 15.61 -11.90 -18.29
C LYS A 461 16.55 -10.99 -19.12
N LEU A 462 16.02 -10.17 -20.03
CA LEU A 462 16.81 -9.12 -20.68
C LEU A 462 17.15 -7.98 -19.73
N TRP A 463 16.52 -7.95 -18.55
CA TRP A 463 16.83 -7.07 -17.43
C TRP A 463 17.63 -7.85 -16.39
N ASP A 464 18.62 -7.21 -15.76
CA ASP A 464 19.43 -7.84 -14.70
C ASP A 464 18.58 -8.30 -13.50
N SER A 465 17.42 -7.66 -13.29
CA SER A 465 16.52 -7.87 -12.14
C SER A 465 15.16 -8.52 -12.51
N GLY A 466 14.92 -8.85 -13.78
CA GLY A 466 13.62 -9.31 -14.28
C GLY A 466 13.33 -10.78 -13.97
N THR A 467 12.16 -11.06 -13.39
CA THR A 467 11.72 -12.42 -13.04
C THR A 467 10.64 -12.96 -13.98
N ASP A 468 9.91 -12.07 -14.66
CA ASP A 468 8.78 -12.36 -15.53
C ASP A 468 7.81 -13.40 -14.92
N ALA A 469 7.52 -13.23 -13.62
CA ALA A 469 6.75 -14.19 -12.82
C ALA A 469 5.32 -14.40 -13.34
N TYR A 470 4.78 -13.40 -14.03
CA TYR A 470 3.44 -13.42 -14.59
C TYR A 470 3.40 -13.64 -16.12
N GLY A 471 4.56 -13.78 -16.77
CA GLY A 471 4.65 -13.97 -18.22
C GLY A 471 4.21 -12.76 -19.03
N PHE A 472 4.21 -11.56 -18.44
CA PHE A 472 3.97 -10.36 -19.23
C PHE A 472 5.09 -10.22 -20.27
N SER A 473 6.34 -10.50 -19.91
CA SER A 473 7.51 -10.42 -20.81
C SER A 473 7.80 -9.00 -21.31
N ALA A 474 7.90 -8.04 -20.39
CA ALA A 474 8.39 -6.69 -20.70
C ALA A 474 9.89 -6.70 -21.02
N ILE A 475 10.25 -6.06 -22.12
CA ILE A 475 11.62 -5.96 -22.64
C ILE A 475 12.06 -4.48 -22.69
N PRO A 476 13.37 -4.17 -22.61
CA PRO A 476 13.88 -2.79 -22.68
C PRO A 476 13.86 -2.28 -24.13
N ALA A 477 12.65 -2.18 -24.73
CA ALA A 477 12.45 -1.76 -26.11
C ALA A 477 12.64 -0.24 -26.32
N GLY A 478 12.78 0.52 -25.24
CA GLY A 478 13.02 1.95 -25.28
C GLY A 478 11.81 2.76 -25.70
N ARG A 479 12.06 4.03 -26.03
CA ARG A 479 11.07 4.98 -26.57
C ARG A 479 11.75 5.94 -27.55
N ARG A 480 10.95 6.59 -28.40
CA ARG A 480 11.36 7.64 -29.33
C ARG A 480 10.78 8.97 -28.86
N ASP A 481 11.58 10.03 -28.81
CA ASP A 481 11.06 11.37 -28.52
C ASP A 481 10.56 12.10 -29.77
N ASP A 482 10.04 13.32 -29.59
CA ASP A 482 9.49 14.14 -30.65
C ASP A 482 10.56 14.71 -31.61
N SER A 483 11.82 14.77 -31.16
CA SER A 483 12.98 15.10 -32.00
C SER A 483 13.48 13.91 -32.84
N GLY A 484 13.02 12.71 -32.49
CA GLY A 484 13.40 11.45 -33.11
C GLY A 484 14.59 10.75 -32.48
N TRP A 485 14.98 11.16 -31.28
CA TRP A 485 16.00 10.49 -30.49
C TRP A 485 15.42 9.27 -29.76
N TYR A 486 16.22 8.20 -29.65
CA TYR A 486 15.85 6.94 -29.01
C TYR A 486 16.53 6.79 -27.64
N THR A 487 15.78 6.34 -26.62
CA THR A 487 16.31 6.07 -25.26
C THR A 487 16.09 4.61 -24.87
N GLY A 488 17.10 3.92 -24.31
CA GLY A 488 17.21 2.45 -24.36
C GLY A 488 17.30 1.65 -23.05
N GLU A 489 16.75 2.12 -21.93
CA GLU A 489 16.85 1.40 -20.63
C GLU A 489 15.48 1.22 -19.94
N SER A 490 14.40 1.23 -20.72
CA SER A 490 13.03 1.26 -20.22
C SER A 490 12.07 0.48 -21.13
N ALA A 491 11.00 -0.07 -20.55
CA ALA A 491 9.82 -0.46 -21.33
C ALA A 491 8.76 0.63 -21.21
N ALA A 492 8.14 1.01 -22.32
CA ALA A 492 7.08 2.00 -22.39
C ALA A 492 5.92 1.43 -23.19
N PHE A 493 4.72 1.43 -22.62
CA PHE A 493 3.51 0.87 -23.23
C PHE A 493 2.41 1.92 -23.28
N TRP A 494 1.89 2.21 -24.46
CA TRP A 494 0.81 3.18 -24.61
C TRP A 494 -0.48 2.72 -23.94
N SER A 495 -1.17 3.68 -23.31
CA SER A 495 -2.60 3.59 -23.01
C SER A 495 -3.42 4.20 -24.14
N SER A 496 -4.68 3.76 -24.31
CA SER A 496 -5.69 4.41 -25.13
C SER A 496 -6.29 5.67 -24.49
N THR A 497 -6.04 5.90 -23.20
CA THR A 497 -6.53 7.05 -22.43
C THR A 497 -5.71 8.32 -22.71
N ALA A 498 -6.39 9.39 -23.11
CA ALA A 498 -5.80 10.72 -23.22
C ALA A 498 -5.76 11.40 -21.85
N GLU A 499 -4.73 12.19 -21.56
CA GLU A 499 -4.64 12.95 -20.29
C GLU A 499 -5.05 14.41 -20.49
N SER A 500 -4.49 15.07 -21.50
CA SER A 500 -4.81 16.44 -21.88
C SER A 500 -4.45 16.68 -23.34
N LYS A 501 -4.66 17.90 -23.84
CA LYS A 501 -4.43 18.19 -25.27
C LYS A 501 -2.95 18.02 -25.65
N GLY A 502 -2.62 16.92 -26.32
CA GLY A 502 -1.27 16.59 -26.78
C GLY A 502 -0.51 15.61 -25.89
N TYR A 503 -1.15 15.05 -24.87
CA TYR A 503 -0.56 14.09 -23.94
C TYR A 503 -1.49 12.90 -23.70
N ALA A 504 -0.90 11.72 -23.58
CA ALA A 504 -1.62 10.48 -23.29
C ALA A 504 -0.93 9.68 -22.19
N PHE A 505 -1.71 8.82 -21.53
CA PHE A 505 -1.17 7.93 -20.51
C PHE A 505 -0.33 6.82 -21.12
N TYR A 506 0.65 6.35 -20.36
CA TYR A 506 1.45 5.20 -20.72
C TYR A 506 1.98 4.53 -19.44
N MET A 507 2.20 3.22 -19.50
CA MET A 507 2.90 2.50 -18.45
C MET A 507 4.40 2.53 -18.75
N PHE A 508 5.20 2.86 -17.73
CA PHE A 508 6.65 2.82 -17.79
C PHE A 508 7.21 1.83 -16.80
N ILE A 509 8.09 0.94 -17.27
CA ILE A 509 8.82 0.00 -16.44
C ILE A 509 10.31 0.35 -16.48
N PHE A 510 10.83 0.71 -15.31
CA PHE A 510 12.22 1.14 -15.09
C PHE A 510 13.16 -0.06 -14.95
N ALA A 511 14.43 0.11 -15.32
CA ALA A 511 15.49 -0.88 -15.04
C ALA A 511 15.61 -1.26 -13.55
N SER A 512 15.25 -0.35 -12.64
CA SER A 512 15.21 -0.61 -11.19
C SER A 512 14.16 -1.64 -10.77
N GLY A 513 13.23 -1.99 -11.66
CA GLY A 513 12.15 -2.91 -11.38
C GLY A 513 10.84 -2.25 -10.94
N ASN A 514 10.74 -0.93 -10.97
CA ASN A 514 9.48 -0.24 -10.71
C ASN A 514 8.64 -0.16 -11.98
N ALA A 515 7.33 -0.33 -11.86
CA ALA A 515 6.38 0.04 -12.90
C ALA A 515 5.48 1.16 -12.38
N ARG A 516 5.13 2.12 -13.22
CA ARG A 516 4.13 3.13 -12.90
C ARG A 516 3.44 3.64 -14.14
N LEU A 517 2.24 4.16 -13.96
CA LEU A 517 1.59 4.99 -14.95
C LEU A 517 2.22 6.39 -14.96
N GLY A 518 2.26 6.98 -16.15
CA GLY A 518 2.76 8.32 -16.36
C GLY A 518 2.13 8.93 -17.59
N VAL A 519 2.58 10.13 -17.93
CA VAL A 519 2.06 10.92 -19.04
C VAL A 519 3.17 11.16 -20.05
N LEU A 520 2.87 10.97 -21.34
CA LEU A 520 3.82 11.15 -22.42
C LEU A 520 3.16 11.93 -23.57
N SER A 521 3.93 12.81 -24.21
CA SER A 521 3.44 13.57 -25.36
C SER A 521 3.03 12.61 -26.47
N GLU A 522 1.86 12.84 -27.09
CA GLU A 522 1.28 11.97 -28.13
C GLU A 522 2.19 11.81 -29.37
N LYS A 523 3.21 12.68 -29.51
CA LYS A 523 4.21 12.67 -30.57
C LYS A 523 5.38 11.70 -30.33
N TYR A 524 5.53 11.19 -29.11
CA TYR A 524 6.56 10.20 -28.79
C TYR A 524 6.22 8.84 -29.40
N GLY A 525 7.22 7.97 -29.53
CA GLY A 525 7.05 6.57 -29.88
C GLY A 525 7.19 5.67 -28.67
N ALA A 526 6.17 4.86 -28.37
CA ALA A 526 6.22 3.80 -27.34
C ALA A 526 5.65 2.48 -27.90
N SER A 527 5.96 1.37 -27.23
CA SER A 527 5.49 0.05 -27.65
C SER A 527 3.98 -0.07 -27.45
N VAL A 528 3.36 -0.95 -28.24
CA VAL A 528 1.95 -1.35 -28.08
C VAL A 528 1.90 -2.80 -27.64
N ARG A 529 1.06 -3.06 -26.63
CA ARG A 529 0.76 -4.40 -26.14
C ARG A 529 -0.74 -4.52 -26.02
N CYS A 530 -1.35 -5.24 -26.95
CA CYS A 530 -2.80 -5.33 -27.01
C CYS A 530 -3.34 -6.30 -25.96
N ILE A 531 -4.54 -6.01 -25.48
CA ILE A 531 -5.33 -6.82 -24.56
C ILE A 531 -6.55 -7.42 -25.31
N GLN A 532 -6.95 -8.64 -24.97
CA GLN A 532 -8.03 -9.37 -25.64
C GLN A 532 -9.40 -8.82 -25.24
N GLY A 533 -10.24 -8.53 -26.21
CA GLY A 533 -11.57 -7.93 -26.02
C GLY A 533 -11.86 -6.90 -27.10
N GLU A 534 -13.13 -6.63 -27.38
CA GLU A 534 -13.51 -5.50 -28.23
C GLU A 534 -13.44 -4.21 -27.42
N VAL A 535 -12.94 -3.13 -28.03
CA VAL A 535 -13.19 -1.77 -27.52
C VAL A 535 -14.69 -1.65 -27.40
N ILE A 536 -15.20 -1.37 -26.19
CA ILE A 536 -16.59 -0.92 -26.04
C ILE A 536 -16.65 0.46 -26.68
N ALA A 537 -16.82 0.48 -28.00
CA ALA A 537 -16.96 1.69 -28.78
C ALA A 537 -18.33 2.26 -28.46
N ASP A 538 -18.33 3.34 -27.68
CA ASP A 538 -19.49 4.19 -27.45
C ASP A 538 -20.15 4.54 -28.78
N SER A 539 -21.31 3.92 -29.05
CA SER A 539 -22.17 4.33 -30.15
C SER A 539 -22.86 5.62 -29.74
N SER A 540 -22.50 6.70 -30.42
CA SER A 540 -23.01 8.05 -30.21
C SER A 540 -24.54 8.13 -30.06
N SER A 541 -25.02 8.28 -28.83
CA SER A 541 -26.09 9.22 -28.49
C SER A 541 -25.65 10.02 -27.27
N SER A 542 -25.06 11.19 -27.56
CA SER A 542 -24.76 12.31 -26.63
C SER A 542 -23.98 11.97 -25.35
N GLY A 543 -22.68 12.26 -25.41
CA GLY A 543 -21.67 12.36 -24.35
C GLY A 543 -22.09 12.13 -22.90
N LYS A 544 -21.42 11.17 -22.28
CA LYS A 544 -21.16 11.19 -20.84
C LYS A 544 -19.67 10.96 -20.62
N ASP A 545 -18.95 12.02 -20.28
CA ASP A 545 -17.60 11.98 -19.73
C ASP A 545 -17.62 11.12 -18.45
N SER A 546 -17.15 9.88 -18.49
CA SER A 546 -16.99 9.03 -17.29
C SER A 546 -15.73 9.35 -16.49
N LEU A 547 -15.26 10.59 -16.56
CA LEU A 547 -14.19 11.15 -15.73
C LEU A 547 -14.72 11.95 -14.53
N ASN A 548 -16.04 11.96 -14.31
CA ASN A 548 -16.69 12.75 -13.28
C ASN A 548 -17.91 12.03 -12.67
N PHE A 549 -18.13 12.24 -11.37
CA PHE A 549 -19.38 11.97 -10.65
C PHE A 549 -20.61 12.22 -11.54
N ASP A 550 -21.40 11.18 -11.82
CA ASP A 550 -22.60 11.30 -12.65
C ASP A 550 -23.73 11.95 -11.85
N TRP A 551 -23.86 13.27 -12.01
CA TRP A 551 -24.90 14.09 -11.39
C TRP A 551 -26.34 13.70 -11.76
N SER A 552 -26.55 12.79 -12.73
CA SER A 552 -27.88 12.26 -13.07
C SER A 552 -28.30 11.06 -12.23
N ILE A 553 -27.38 10.47 -11.44
CA ILE A 553 -27.69 9.35 -10.56
C ILE A 553 -28.29 9.90 -9.25
N PRO A 554 -29.50 9.46 -8.84
CA PRO A 554 -30.08 9.86 -7.56
C PRO A 554 -29.22 9.42 -6.37
N LYS A 555 -29.14 10.25 -5.32
CA LYS A 555 -28.39 9.96 -4.09
C LYS A 555 -28.73 8.63 -3.43
N GLU A 556 -29.96 8.13 -3.61
CA GLU A 556 -30.42 6.84 -3.08
C GLU A 556 -29.69 5.64 -3.70
N ASN A 557 -29.21 5.78 -4.94
CA ASN A 557 -28.53 4.69 -5.65
C ASN A 557 -27.09 4.47 -5.15
N TYR A 558 -26.53 5.43 -4.41
CA TYR A 558 -25.21 5.30 -3.81
C TYR A 558 -25.21 4.59 -2.45
N LEU A 559 -26.39 4.33 -1.89
CA LEU A 559 -26.53 3.63 -0.61
C LEU A 559 -26.07 2.18 -0.73
N ASN A 560 -25.32 1.70 0.26
CA ASN A 560 -24.88 0.30 0.28
C ASN A 560 -26.10 -0.64 0.46
N PRO A 561 -26.43 -1.52 -0.51
CA PRO A 561 -27.62 -2.37 -0.45
C PRO A 561 -27.54 -3.45 0.65
N ASN A 562 -26.35 -3.71 1.19
CA ASN A 562 -26.14 -4.69 2.26
C ASN A 562 -26.32 -4.12 3.67
N ILE A 563 -26.60 -2.81 3.78
CA ILE A 563 -26.80 -2.12 5.06
C ILE A 563 -28.30 -1.88 5.29
N HIS A 564 -28.74 -2.13 6.53
CA HIS A 564 -30.06 -1.73 6.96
C HIS A 564 -30.08 -0.25 7.34
N TYR A 565 -30.93 0.52 6.67
CA TYR A 565 -31.13 1.94 6.95
C TYR A 565 -32.49 2.18 7.57
N ASP A 566 -32.50 3.00 8.62
CA ASP A 566 -33.70 3.68 9.07
C ASP A 566 -33.98 4.91 8.18
N SER A 567 -35.06 5.63 8.46
CA SER A 567 -35.41 6.83 7.71
C SER A 567 -35.89 7.93 8.64
N LEU A 568 -35.43 9.14 8.33
CA LEU A 568 -35.86 10.38 8.95
C LEU A 568 -36.69 11.17 7.94
N VAL A 569 -37.88 11.60 8.34
CA VAL A 569 -38.65 12.61 7.60
C VAL A 569 -38.35 13.96 8.23
N ASP A 570 -37.86 14.91 7.45
CA ASP A 570 -37.68 16.28 7.89
C ASP A 570 -39.02 17.01 7.80
N ASP A 571 -39.67 17.24 8.93
CA ASP A 571 -41.00 17.87 8.99
C ASP A 571 -41.03 19.30 8.40
N ARG A 572 -39.88 19.93 8.19
CA ARG A 572 -39.76 21.30 7.68
C ARG A 572 -40.00 21.39 6.17
N ASP A 573 -39.56 20.38 5.41
CA ASP A 573 -39.66 20.34 3.94
C ASP A 573 -40.23 19.02 3.38
N GLY A 574 -40.49 18.03 4.24
CA GLY A 574 -40.99 16.71 3.89
C GLY A 574 -39.95 15.78 3.27
N GLN A 575 -38.68 16.17 3.21
CA GLN A 575 -37.64 15.31 2.63
C GLN A 575 -37.35 14.11 3.54
N VAL A 576 -37.09 12.98 2.90
CA VAL A 576 -36.77 11.73 3.59
C VAL A 576 -35.28 11.43 3.41
N TYR A 577 -34.59 11.25 4.53
CA TYR A 577 -33.16 10.91 4.57
C TYR A 577 -32.98 9.51 5.15
N LYS A 578 -32.07 8.74 4.58
CA LYS A 578 -31.60 7.50 5.21
C LYS A 578 -30.68 7.79 6.38
N THR A 579 -30.77 6.97 7.42
CA THR A 579 -29.97 7.07 8.63
C THR A 579 -29.38 5.72 9.01
N VAL A 580 -28.21 5.73 9.62
CA VAL A 580 -27.48 4.52 10.00
C VAL A 580 -26.82 4.69 11.37
N GLY A 581 -26.86 3.64 12.19
CA GLY A 581 -26.13 3.60 13.46
C GLY A 581 -24.67 3.21 13.23
N ILE A 582 -23.73 4.04 13.70
CA ILE A 582 -22.29 3.77 13.64
C ILE A 582 -21.70 4.05 15.02
N GLY A 583 -21.13 3.02 15.66
CA GLY A 583 -20.71 3.10 17.05
C GLY A 583 -21.90 3.39 17.98
N SER A 584 -21.78 4.42 18.81
CA SER A 584 -22.83 4.86 19.74
C SER A 584 -23.72 5.99 19.20
N GLN A 585 -23.59 6.35 17.92
CA GLN A 585 -24.30 7.50 17.32
C GLN A 585 -25.10 7.08 16.10
N VAL A 586 -26.16 7.83 15.80
CA VAL A 586 -26.94 7.69 14.58
C VAL A 586 -26.60 8.85 13.65
N TRP A 587 -26.15 8.51 12.44
CA TRP A 587 -25.74 9.47 11.42
C TRP A 587 -26.74 9.48 10.27
N MET A 588 -26.93 10.66 9.65
CA MET A 588 -27.49 10.70 8.31
C MET A 588 -26.55 9.97 7.34
N ALA A 589 -27.10 9.11 6.49
CA ALA A 589 -26.37 8.45 5.40
C ALA A 589 -26.32 9.33 4.14
N GLN A 590 -27.09 10.42 4.09
CA GLN A 590 -27.13 11.34 2.95
C GLN A 590 -26.85 12.77 3.43
N ASN A 591 -26.30 13.61 2.56
CA ASN A 591 -26.11 15.03 2.83
C ASN A 591 -27.46 15.74 2.98
N LEU A 592 -27.50 16.73 3.88
CA LEU A 592 -28.69 17.56 4.08
C LEU A 592 -28.99 18.40 2.84
N ASN A 593 -30.25 18.42 2.41
CA ASN A 593 -30.73 19.15 1.24
C ASN A 593 -31.82 20.20 1.58
N TYR A 594 -31.77 20.78 2.78
CA TYR A 594 -32.76 21.74 3.28
C TYR A 594 -32.43 23.18 2.87
N ALA A 595 -33.41 23.91 2.32
CA ALA A 595 -33.17 25.21 1.68
C ALA A 595 -34.21 26.31 1.99
N ASP A 596 -35.15 26.09 2.91
CA ASP A 596 -36.21 27.08 3.20
C ASP A 596 -35.66 28.29 3.98
N SER A 597 -35.24 29.31 3.23
CA SER A 597 -34.75 30.57 3.79
C SER A 597 -35.82 31.50 4.38
N VAL A 598 -37.11 31.14 4.27
CA VAL A 598 -38.21 31.85 4.94
C VAL A 598 -38.35 31.36 6.37
N GLN A 599 -38.34 30.04 6.58
CA GLN A 599 -38.36 29.42 7.90
C GLN A 599 -37.01 29.52 8.62
N THR A 600 -35.90 29.46 7.87
CA THR A 600 -34.54 29.54 8.41
C THR A 600 -33.78 30.69 7.73
N PRO A 601 -33.91 31.94 8.25
CA PRO A 601 -33.37 33.13 7.58
C PRO A 601 -31.85 33.14 7.41
N SER A 602 -31.10 32.36 8.20
CA SER A 602 -29.64 32.21 8.07
C SER A 602 -29.21 31.56 6.75
N LEU A 603 -30.11 30.91 6.02
CA LEU A 603 -29.81 30.31 4.71
C LEU A 603 -29.79 31.34 3.57
N LYS A 604 -30.38 32.53 3.76
CA LYS A 604 -30.62 33.48 2.68
C LYS A 604 -29.31 33.99 2.05
N GLY A 605 -29.05 33.57 0.81
CA GLY A 605 -27.83 33.92 0.07
C GLY A 605 -26.56 33.23 0.57
N LEU A 606 -26.71 32.21 1.42
CA LEU A 606 -25.62 31.52 2.12
C LEU A 606 -25.64 30.00 1.93
N ILE A 607 -26.42 29.54 0.94
CA ILE A 607 -26.49 28.16 0.48
C ILE A 607 -26.39 28.11 -1.03
N TRP A 608 -25.82 27.03 -1.57
CA TRP A 608 -25.60 26.85 -2.99
C TRP A 608 -25.79 25.41 -3.41
N CYS A 609 -26.17 25.21 -4.67
CA CYS A 609 -25.93 23.95 -5.36
C CYS A 609 -24.56 23.99 -6.02
N TYR A 610 -23.90 22.84 -6.13
CA TYR A 610 -22.62 22.76 -6.84
C TYR A 610 -22.77 23.33 -8.26
N GLY A 611 -21.87 24.24 -8.66
CA GLY A 611 -21.95 24.94 -9.95
C GLY A 611 -23.21 25.79 -10.15
N ASN A 612 -23.94 26.12 -9.09
CA ASN A 612 -25.26 26.76 -9.12
C ASN A 612 -26.33 25.99 -9.93
N ASP A 613 -26.23 24.67 -9.97
CA ASP A 613 -27.17 23.79 -10.68
C ASP A 613 -28.06 23.04 -9.71
N SER A 614 -29.37 23.32 -9.73
CA SER A 614 -30.34 22.70 -8.83
C SER A 614 -30.40 21.17 -8.94
N ALA A 615 -30.14 20.59 -10.12
CA ALA A 615 -30.11 19.14 -10.28
C ALA A 615 -29.01 18.49 -9.42
N LYS A 616 -27.91 19.22 -9.18
CA LYS A 616 -26.79 18.75 -8.38
C LYS A 616 -27.11 18.76 -6.89
N CYS A 617 -27.95 19.68 -6.41
CA CYS A 617 -28.49 19.60 -5.05
C CYS A 617 -29.33 18.34 -4.82
N GLU A 618 -30.13 17.94 -5.81
CA GLU A 618 -30.89 16.68 -5.71
C GLU A 618 -29.97 15.46 -5.65
N ALA A 619 -28.84 15.50 -6.39
CA ALA A 619 -27.87 14.41 -6.44
C ALA A 619 -26.96 14.30 -5.20
N VAL A 620 -26.57 15.40 -4.56
CA VAL A 620 -25.58 15.36 -3.45
C VAL A 620 -25.89 16.25 -2.25
N GLY A 621 -27.01 16.96 -2.24
CA GLY A 621 -27.38 17.94 -1.20
C GLY A 621 -26.87 19.36 -1.47
N HIS A 622 -27.31 20.30 -0.61
CA HIS A 622 -26.87 21.69 -0.66
C HIS A 622 -25.49 21.86 0.01
N LEU A 623 -24.78 22.89 -0.44
CA LEU A 623 -23.57 23.41 0.19
C LEU A 623 -23.93 24.63 1.04
N TYR A 624 -23.55 24.62 2.31
CA TYR A 624 -23.91 25.65 3.29
C TYR A 624 -22.67 26.42 3.68
N SER A 625 -22.75 27.75 3.78
CA SER A 625 -21.74 28.50 4.53
C SER A 625 -21.73 28.03 5.98
N TRP A 626 -20.63 28.22 6.70
CA TRP A 626 -20.59 27.84 8.11
C TRP A 626 -21.66 28.58 8.93
N SER A 627 -21.91 29.85 8.61
CA SER A 627 -22.93 30.68 9.27
C SER A 627 -24.37 30.17 9.04
N ALA A 628 -24.61 29.55 7.88
CA ALA A 628 -25.86 28.85 7.60
C ALA A 628 -25.92 27.49 8.30
N ALA A 629 -24.83 26.73 8.29
CA ALA A 629 -24.74 25.40 8.91
C ALA A 629 -25.02 25.44 10.43
N ILE A 630 -24.52 26.45 11.15
CA ILE A 630 -24.78 26.63 12.58
C ILE A 630 -26.11 27.35 12.89
N ASP A 631 -26.86 27.75 11.86
CA ASP A 631 -28.03 28.64 11.97
C ASP A 631 -27.76 29.88 12.85
N SER A 632 -26.82 30.71 12.41
CA SER A 632 -26.38 31.91 13.13
C SER A 632 -27.52 32.87 13.52
N VAL A 633 -28.62 32.89 12.76
CA VAL A 633 -29.79 33.73 13.07
C VAL A 633 -30.59 33.14 14.24
N ALA A 634 -30.76 31.83 14.31
CA ALA A 634 -31.38 31.19 15.47
C ALA A 634 -30.54 31.42 16.74
N LEU A 635 -29.21 31.25 16.65
CA LEU A 635 -28.30 31.54 17.77
C LEU A 635 -28.37 33.00 18.23
N ALA A 636 -28.42 33.96 17.31
CA ALA A 636 -28.52 35.38 17.65
C ALA A 636 -29.86 35.75 18.31
N ASN A 637 -30.92 34.98 18.04
CA ASN A 637 -32.26 35.20 18.58
C ASN A 637 -32.60 34.25 19.75
N ASP A 638 -31.65 33.46 20.24
CA ASP A 638 -31.87 32.61 21.40
C ASP A 638 -32.25 33.50 22.61
N PRO A 639 -33.43 33.28 23.22
CA PRO A 639 -33.91 34.16 24.30
C PRO A 639 -33.13 34.00 25.61
N SER A 640 -32.41 32.90 25.77
CA SER A 640 -31.64 32.57 26.98
C SER A 640 -30.19 33.02 26.86
N ASN A 641 -29.58 32.81 25.69
CA ASN A 641 -28.18 33.11 25.44
C ASN A 641 -27.96 33.51 23.97
N PRO A 642 -28.28 34.76 23.58
CA PRO A 642 -28.13 35.21 22.20
C PRO A 642 -26.64 35.30 21.82
N LEU A 643 -26.26 34.62 20.74
CA LEU A 643 -24.88 34.56 20.25
C LEU A 643 -24.78 35.06 18.81
N ILE A 644 -23.97 36.11 18.60
CA ILE A 644 -23.70 36.65 17.26
C ILE A 644 -22.47 35.95 16.69
N CYS A 645 -22.70 34.88 15.94
CA CYS A 645 -21.66 34.02 15.38
C CYS A 645 -21.65 34.03 13.86
N GLY A 646 -20.50 33.74 13.28
CA GLY A 646 -20.32 33.68 11.83
C GLY A 646 -18.96 34.26 11.43
N ARG A 647 -18.86 34.70 10.18
CA ARG A 647 -17.65 35.35 9.65
C ARG A 647 -17.33 36.64 10.42
N GLY A 648 -16.05 36.86 10.74
CA GLY A 648 -15.57 38.00 11.52
C GLY A 648 -16.02 38.00 12.99
N LYS A 649 -16.52 36.87 13.51
CA LYS A 649 -17.01 36.73 14.89
C LYS A 649 -16.68 35.37 15.48
N LEU A 650 -15.89 35.37 16.54
CA LEU A 650 -15.64 34.20 17.38
C LEU A 650 -16.70 34.14 18.51
N CYS A 651 -17.21 32.94 18.78
CA CYS A 651 -18.19 32.69 19.83
C CYS A 651 -17.78 31.53 20.74
N GLU A 652 -18.26 31.55 21.98
CA GLU A 652 -18.29 30.34 22.79
C GLU A 652 -19.50 29.51 22.36
N MET A 653 -19.24 28.47 21.55
CA MET A 653 -20.31 27.62 21.02
C MET A 653 -20.93 26.79 22.15
N PRO A 654 -22.26 26.58 22.16
CA PRO A 654 -22.88 25.59 23.02
C PRO A 654 -22.28 24.20 22.79
N THR A 655 -22.38 23.32 23.79
CA THR A 655 -21.93 21.92 23.67
C THR A 655 -22.64 21.16 22.55
N ARG A 656 -23.85 21.59 22.18
CA ARG A 656 -24.63 21.03 21.06
C ARG A 656 -25.17 22.16 20.22
N VAL A 657 -24.88 22.14 18.93
CA VAL A 657 -25.38 23.10 17.97
C VAL A 657 -26.33 22.37 17.03
N GLN A 658 -27.64 22.51 17.25
CA GLN A 658 -28.63 21.97 16.31
C GLN A 658 -28.32 22.48 14.90
N GLY A 659 -28.14 23.80 14.77
CA GLY A 659 -27.87 24.45 13.50
C GLY A 659 -28.96 24.18 12.47
N VAL A 660 -28.57 23.98 11.22
CA VAL A 660 -29.50 23.69 10.11
C VAL A 660 -30.11 22.29 10.19
N CYS A 661 -29.64 21.42 11.09
CA CYS A 661 -30.17 20.07 11.25
C CYS A 661 -31.61 20.07 11.80
N PRO A 662 -32.41 19.04 11.46
CA PRO A 662 -33.79 18.94 11.92
C PRO A 662 -33.86 18.74 13.45
N ASN A 663 -35.04 18.98 14.03
CA ASN A 663 -35.23 18.87 15.48
C ASN A 663 -34.81 17.48 16.00
N GLY A 664 -34.04 17.47 17.09
CA GLY A 664 -33.50 16.25 17.68
C GLY A 664 -32.25 15.69 16.99
N TRP A 665 -31.74 16.40 15.98
CA TRP A 665 -30.44 16.17 15.35
C TRP A 665 -29.59 17.42 15.47
N HIS A 666 -28.27 17.29 15.36
CA HIS A 666 -27.36 18.42 15.44
C HIS A 666 -26.19 18.33 14.46
N LEU A 667 -25.55 19.48 14.24
CA LEU A 667 -24.33 19.58 13.47
C LEU A 667 -23.17 19.00 14.31
N PRO A 668 -22.45 17.98 13.83
CA PRO A 668 -21.42 17.32 14.59
C PRO A 668 -20.27 18.26 14.93
N ASP A 669 -19.74 18.15 16.15
CA ASP A 669 -18.47 18.76 16.51
C ASP A 669 -17.29 17.86 16.10
N THR A 670 -16.06 18.36 16.29
CA THR A 670 -14.85 17.59 15.99
C THR A 670 -14.70 16.32 16.82
N THR A 671 -15.22 16.28 18.06
CA THR A 671 -15.17 15.08 18.92
C THR A 671 -16.08 13.99 18.39
N GLU A 672 -17.27 14.34 17.89
CA GLU A 672 -18.21 13.38 17.29
C GLU A 672 -17.67 12.79 15.98
N TRP A 673 -16.96 13.60 15.17
CA TRP A 673 -16.22 13.09 14.02
C TRP A 673 -15.09 12.14 14.41
N GLU A 674 -14.30 12.43 15.46
CA GLU A 674 -13.28 11.50 15.94
C GLU A 674 -13.88 10.19 16.47
N ASN A 675 -15.02 10.26 17.15
CA ASN A 675 -15.74 9.06 17.60
C ASN A 675 -16.21 8.21 16.41
N LEU A 676 -16.71 8.85 15.34
CA LEU A 676 -17.06 8.15 14.10
C LEU A 676 -15.83 7.46 13.49
N PHE A 677 -14.69 8.15 13.39
CA PHE A 677 -13.47 7.56 12.84
C PHE A 677 -12.97 6.37 13.68
N ALA A 678 -12.97 6.50 15.01
CA ALA A 678 -12.62 5.41 15.91
C ALA A 678 -13.55 4.20 15.75
N ALA A 679 -14.86 4.43 15.59
CA ALA A 679 -15.85 3.38 15.43
C ALA A 679 -15.69 2.56 14.14
N VAL A 680 -15.01 3.09 13.11
CA VAL A 680 -14.83 2.42 11.81
C VAL A 680 -13.40 1.93 11.55
N GLY A 681 -12.59 1.80 12.61
CA GLY A 681 -11.22 1.25 12.54
C GLY A 681 -10.10 2.29 12.60
N GLY A 682 -10.42 3.54 12.91
CA GLY A 682 -9.45 4.63 13.05
C GLY A 682 -9.29 5.48 11.79
N ARG A 683 -8.46 6.52 11.88
CA ARG A 683 -8.29 7.49 10.79
C ARG A 683 -7.68 6.87 9.52
N SER A 684 -6.79 5.89 9.63
CA SER A 684 -6.15 5.24 8.47
C SER A 684 -7.12 4.44 7.60
N THR A 685 -8.31 4.08 8.11
CA THR A 685 -9.30 3.31 7.36
C THR A 685 -10.58 4.10 7.07
N ALA A 686 -10.88 5.11 7.89
CA ALA A 686 -12.15 5.82 7.87
C ALA A 686 -12.49 6.42 6.50
N SER A 687 -11.52 6.93 5.74
CA SER A 687 -11.77 7.47 4.40
C SER A 687 -12.29 6.39 3.44
N ASP A 688 -11.72 5.18 3.47
CA ASP A 688 -12.10 4.13 2.54
C ASP A 688 -13.42 3.47 2.90
N VAL A 689 -13.75 3.37 4.18
CA VAL A 689 -14.97 2.67 4.61
C VAL A 689 -16.21 3.57 4.71
N LEU A 690 -16.05 4.90 4.76
CA LEU A 690 -17.16 5.86 4.85
C LEU A 690 -17.58 6.44 3.48
N ARG A 691 -16.68 6.45 2.49
CA ARG A 691 -16.97 6.92 1.12
C ARG A 691 -17.90 5.95 0.39
N SER A 692 -18.77 6.50 -0.48
CA SER A 692 -19.65 5.71 -1.34
C SER A 692 -18.84 4.75 -2.22
N SER A 693 -19.46 3.62 -2.58
CA SER A 693 -18.86 2.61 -3.46
C SER A 693 -18.85 2.97 -4.93
N ASP A 694 -19.31 4.17 -5.26
CA ASP A 694 -19.35 4.71 -6.61
C ASP A 694 -19.31 6.25 -6.58
N GLY A 695 -18.98 6.86 -7.71
CA GLY A 695 -19.01 8.31 -7.96
C GLY A 695 -17.72 9.07 -7.65
N TRP A 696 -16.69 8.43 -7.08
CA TRP A 696 -15.42 9.10 -6.78
C TRP A 696 -14.50 9.13 -8.00
N TYR A 697 -13.73 10.21 -8.09
CA TYR A 697 -12.77 10.46 -9.17
C TYR A 697 -11.87 9.25 -9.43
N TYR A 698 -11.72 8.90 -10.71
CA TYR A 698 -10.98 7.71 -11.17
C TYR A 698 -11.42 6.40 -10.51
N ASN A 699 -12.71 6.24 -10.21
CA ASN A 699 -13.25 5.03 -9.57
C ASN A 699 -12.53 4.64 -8.27
N LYS A 700 -11.83 5.58 -7.62
CA LYS A 700 -11.18 5.42 -6.30
C LYS A 700 -12.22 5.47 -5.19
N ASN A 701 -13.24 4.63 -5.36
CA ASN A 701 -14.43 4.56 -4.56
C ASN A 701 -14.10 4.02 -3.16
N GLY A 702 -14.93 4.37 -2.18
CA GLY A 702 -14.89 3.70 -0.90
C GLY A 702 -15.55 2.33 -0.95
N THR A 703 -15.57 1.62 0.15
CA THR A 703 -16.33 0.37 0.31
C THR A 703 -17.76 0.63 0.83
N ASN A 704 -18.01 1.82 1.38
CA ASN A 704 -19.25 2.17 2.07
C ASN A 704 -19.67 1.12 3.11
N ALA A 705 -18.71 0.49 3.79
CA ALA A 705 -18.93 -0.69 4.63
C ALA A 705 -19.85 -0.43 5.84
N TYR A 706 -19.96 0.83 6.27
CA TYR A 706 -20.79 1.25 7.40
C TYR A 706 -22.03 2.06 6.98
N GLY A 707 -22.28 2.21 5.68
CA GLY A 707 -23.47 2.90 5.15
C GLY A 707 -23.47 4.43 5.27
N PHE A 708 -22.38 5.05 5.73
CA PHE A 708 -22.29 6.52 5.83
C PHE A 708 -22.49 7.24 4.49
N THR A 709 -22.12 6.58 3.38
CA THR A 709 -22.33 7.03 2.00
C THR A 709 -21.88 8.48 1.77
N ALA A 710 -20.60 8.76 2.03
CA ALA A 710 -20.04 10.05 1.66
C ALA A 710 -19.88 10.18 0.14
N LEU A 711 -20.41 11.28 -0.42
CA LEU A 711 -20.34 11.62 -1.84
C LEU A 711 -19.31 12.74 -2.06
N PRO A 712 -18.64 12.79 -3.21
CA PRO A 712 -17.66 13.82 -3.51
C PRO A 712 -18.33 15.11 -4.02
N ALA A 713 -19.14 15.73 -3.16
CA ALA A 713 -19.96 16.90 -3.48
C ALA A 713 -19.14 18.17 -3.81
N GLY A 714 -17.83 18.15 -3.56
CA GLY A 714 -16.96 19.31 -3.72
C GLY A 714 -17.32 20.46 -2.77
N TYR A 715 -16.91 21.68 -3.13
CA TYR A 715 -17.20 22.90 -2.41
C TYR A 715 -17.62 24.03 -3.36
N GLY A 716 -18.18 25.10 -2.82
CA GLY A 716 -18.61 26.29 -3.55
C GLY A 716 -18.74 27.50 -2.65
N GLY A 717 -19.41 28.57 -3.08
CA GLY A 717 -19.75 29.70 -2.21
C GLY A 717 -19.55 31.08 -2.83
N ASP A 718 -20.03 32.11 -2.14
CA ASP A 718 -19.91 33.49 -2.60
C ASP A 718 -18.44 33.95 -2.66
N GLY A 719 -17.99 34.35 -3.85
CA GLY A 719 -16.62 34.76 -4.13
C GLY A 719 -15.59 33.64 -4.30
N CYS A 720 -15.99 32.36 -4.20
CA CYS A 720 -15.12 31.21 -4.40
C CYS A 720 -15.47 30.47 -5.70
N SER A 721 -14.46 30.01 -6.43
CA SER A 721 -14.69 29.06 -7.53
C SER A 721 -15.21 27.74 -6.95
N PHE A 722 -16.21 27.14 -7.60
CA PHE A 722 -16.59 25.76 -7.31
C PHE A 722 -15.40 24.84 -7.64
N GLY A 723 -15.08 23.93 -6.74
CA GLY A 723 -13.91 23.04 -6.89
C GLY A 723 -14.02 21.77 -6.05
N GLY A 724 -12.99 20.92 -6.15
CA GLY A 724 -12.94 19.62 -5.45
C GLY A 724 -13.15 18.39 -6.33
N ASP A 725 -13.08 18.56 -7.66
CA ASP A 725 -12.90 17.55 -8.73
C ASP A 725 -13.35 16.12 -8.40
N THR A 726 -14.60 15.91 -7.99
CA THR A 726 -15.20 14.59 -7.70
C THR A 726 -14.34 13.65 -6.81
N SER A 727 -13.32 14.20 -6.17
CA SER A 727 -12.21 13.51 -5.50
C SER A 727 -12.25 13.80 -4.01
N ASN A 728 -13.12 14.72 -3.58
CA ASN A 728 -13.22 15.19 -2.22
C ASN A 728 -14.68 15.36 -1.78
N GLY A 729 -14.98 14.84 -0.60
CA GLY A 729 -16.20 15.14 0.16
C GLY A 729 -15.84 16.02 1.35
N PHE A 730 -16.52 17.17 1.47
CA PHE A 730 -16.25 18.17 2.50
C PHE A 730 -17.46 18.38 3.40
N PHE A 731 -17.26 18.29 4.72
CA PHE A 731 -18.34 18.38 5.71
C PHE A 731 -18.02 19.39 6.80
N TRP A 732 -18.92 20.32 7.06
CA TRP A 732 -18.75 21.25 8.19
C TRP A 732 -18.80 20.54 9.54
N THR A 733 -18.01 21.04 10.48
CA THR A 733 -18.19 20.78 11.92
C THR A 733 -18.77 22.02 12.60
N ALA A 734 -19.38 21.85 13.78
CA ALA A 734 -19.81 22.96 14.62
C ALA A 734 -18.65 23.70 15.32
N THR A 735 -17.42 23.14 15.29
CA THR A 735 -16.25 23.70 15.96
C THR A 735 -15.59 24.79 15.10
N GLN A 736 -15.34 25.97 15.70
CA GLN A 736 -14.60 27.06 15.03
C GLN A 736 -13.14 27.16 15.49
N THR A 737 -12.27 27.67 14.62
CA THR A 737 -10.85 27.90 14.91
C THR A 737 -10.50 29.36 15.11
N GLY A 738 -11.31 30.26 14.56
CA GLY A 738 -11.05 31.70 14.62
C GLY A 738 -12.28 32.54 14.28
N GLU A 739 -12.07 33.85 14.13
CA GLU A 739 -13.13 34.77 13.73
C GLU A 739 -13.66 34.46 12.33
N ASP A 740 -12.79 34.08 11.40
CA ASP A 740 -13.12 33.84 9.99
C ASP A 740 -13.09 32.37 9.56
N ASP A 741 -12.56 31.47 10.39
CA ASP A 741 -12.32 30.07 10.02
C ASP A 741 -13.05 29.09 10.95
N ALA A 742 -13.44 27.94 10.41
CA ALA A 742 -14.03 26.83 11.16
C ALA A 742 -13.50 25.47 10.69
N TYR A 743 -13.57 24.46 11.57
CA TYR A 743 -13.15 23.11 11.22
C TYR A 743 -14.15 22.44 10.27
N TYR A 744 -13.61 21.71 9.31
CA TYR A 744 -14.33 20.81 8.43
C TYR A 744 -13.61 19.46 8.34
N VAL A 745 -14.34 18.44 7.91
CA VAL A 745 -13.81 17.13 7.59
C VAL A 745 -13.70 16.98 6.07
N GLN A 746 -12.53 16.51 5.62
CA GLN A 746 -12.26 16.12 4.23
C GLN A 746 -12.10 14.61 4.14
N LEU A 747 -12.91 13.98 3.31
CA LEU A 747 -12.67 12.64 2.79
C LEU A 747 -12.16 12.77 1.36
N SER A 748 -11.05 12.11 1.03
CA SER A 748 -10.35 12.32 -0.25
C SER A 748 -9.82 11.01 -0.83
N VAL A 749 -9.75 10.94 -2.16
CA VAL A 749 -9.06 9.85 -2.89
C VAL A 749 -7.53 9.92 -2.80
N TYR A 750 -6.99 11.06 -2.36
CA TYR A 750 -5.54 11.33 -2.35
C TYR A 750 -4.88 11.19 -0.98
N ASN A 751 -5.68 11.00 0.07
CA ASN A 751 -5.19 10.96 1.44
C ASN A 751 -5.46 9.58 2.03
N GLU A 752 -4.50 9.06 2.80
CA GLU A 752 -4.59 7.80 3.55
C GLU A 752 -5.67 7.80 4.65
N GLY A 753 -6.38 8.92 4.87
CA GLY A 753 -7.38 9.05 5.92
C GLY A 753 -8.15 10.38 5.88
N PRO A 754 -9.18 10.57 6.73
CA PRO A 754 -9.90 11.81 6.83
C PRO A 754 -9.01 12.90 7.41
N ARG A 755 -9.09 14.11 6.85
CA ARG A 755 -8.43 15.29 7.43
C ARG A 755 -9.46 16.13 8.19
N VAL A 756 -9.12 16.51 9.41
CA VAL A 756 -9.83 17.54 10.17
C VAL A 756 -8.97 18.80 10.14
N THR A 757 -9.38 19.78 9.35
CA THR A 757 -8.64 21.03 9.12
C THR A 757 -9.61 22.20 9.03
N SER A 758 -9.13 23.42 8.88
CA SER A 758 -9.98 24.62 8.86
C SER A 758 -10.06 25.27 7.48
N GLU A 759 -11.22 25.87 7.20
CA GLU A 759 -11.48 26.67 6.00
C GLU A 759 -12.30 27.90 6.36
N GLY A 760 -12.25 28.92 5.51
CA GLY A 760 -13.03 30.14 5.67
C GLY A 760 -14.52 29.87 5.80
N LYS A 761 -15.17 30.53 6.76
CA LYS A 761 -16.61 30.41 7.05
C LYS A 761 -17.53 30.82 5.88
N ASN A 762 -16.97 31.44 4.83
CA ASN A 762 -17.67 31.82 3.60
C ASN A 762 -17.75 30.68 2.56
N PHE A 763 -16.99 29.59 2.73
CA PHE A 763 -17.09 28.42 1.85
C PHE A 763 -18.39 27.66 2.10
N GLY A 764 -19.00 27.17 1.03
CA GLY A 764 -20.12 26.26 1.03
C GLY A 764 -19.63 24.81 1.05
N LEU A 765 -19.86 24.11 2.15
CA LEU A 765 -19.54 22.67 2.32
C LEU A 765 -20.82 21.89 2.66
N SER A 766 -20.79 20.56 2.52
CA SER A 766 -21.93 19.72 2.85
C SER A 766 -22.17 19.68 4.37
N VAL A 767 -23.40 19.37 4.78
CA VAL A 767 -23.77 19.12 6.18
C VAL A 767 -24.23 17.68 6.34
N ARG A 768 -23.68 17.00 7.35
CA ARG A 768 -24.11 15.67 7.79
C ARG A 768 -24.56 15.76 9.24
N CYS A 769 -25.84 15.52 9.50
CA CYS A 769 -26.38 15.62 10.86
C CYS A 769 -26.19 14.31 11.63
N VAL A 770 -26.00 14.43 12.94
CA VAL A 770 -25.85 13.32 13.88
C VAL A 770 -26.87 13.43 15.00
N LYS A 771 -27.17 12.30 15.63
CA LYS A 771 -28.03 12.16 16.80
C LYS A 771 -27.44 11.11 17.75
N ASP A 772 -27.55 11.35 19.05
CA ASP A 772 -27.07 10.43 20.09
C ASP A 772 -28.08 9.35 20.50
#